data_AF-A0A3M1TNE6-F1
#
_entry.id   AF-A0A3M1TNE6-F1
#
_cell.length_a   1.000
_cell.length_b   1.000
_cell.length_c   1.000
_cell.angle_alpha   90.00
_cell.angle_beta   90.00
_cell.angle_gamma   90.00
#
_symmetry.space_group_name_H-M   'P 1'
#
loop_
_entity.id
_entity.type
_entity.pdbx_description
1 polymer ?
#
loop_
_entity_poly.entity_id
_entity_poly.type
_entity_poly.pdbx_seq_one_letter_code
_entity_poly.pdbx_strand_id
1 'polypeptide(L)'
;MGPVLRAGRVVRSDPRGLLETLPRRPPFHPPPQRGPDLLQDTRSPMITPPRPSPSRRLAAPALARRRLGAAARPALWIGAALLLLLPPGRSMGRPRGAPPDLFVAETRDWRIVLPASTVALRADPRHHLPLLLHEEGKEPWTRHFVARYQPHHPVVLGPPEAKWAGPSAVQLGEATSELRGDAQKVLKALIGLSFAYRPKAAPFVVVDDRDYPMALHAATLAGLRGGLLLPVGPRGLSVESARRLLRAHASEVVVAGPEALASALGAGRDDTPLVHLAEAEAVAEESARWWQRARHGPVRHLVVTNPADTQGYFSPPHLSLLAPFYAVSRGGTLLTTGADPEEIAEAVAAFEATHGPVTHITFVGDYLALGMKEMVDPDQVYSGVEHPRRFKIPLLAGLEHLEPAAYAVARLAAEDVYDLSYQVGRIVAPERTLTPRREALILSNADLKFIVAELVSMVSAKELENVGYAVHAYYGRQVNRELVRAELPGKHLIVWHGHPRDLTVDYEIGVVDQRLDAGLVVLQGCYTLDRNDPYVMVQQGAAAVVGTYMAVYSASGSAFAKTFLDAMLYHDADLGEAMVHARNYLLAYVALKRRRGHDDWRKTYRAALSFDLWGDPTARPVAPLRTPAHPPVRLERRGQTLRFVLPERPWGTLAAGRYRVDPTPGAELGAIYTRKRSWGDVRRLQEMYFGWVELPDLEGAPKLRTAIPDRDWASVYVPARHRLYLLVHNDAAEALRPEGLSFMLER
;
A
#
# COMPACT_ATOMS: atom_id res chain seq x y z
N MET A 1 45.21 21.15 -13.53
CA MET A 1 45.40 20.34 -12.32
C MET A 1 44.22 20.59 -11.39
N GLY A 2 43.30 19.64 -11.30
CA GLY A 2 42.15 19.64 -10.41
C GLY A 2 41.75 18.18 -10.15
N PRO A 3 41.25 17.81 -8.96
CA PRO A 3 41.10 16.41 -8.61
C PRO A 3 39.85 15.83 -9.28
N VAL A 4 40.07 14.81 -10.11
CA VAL A 4 39.03 13.94 -10.64
C VAL A 4 38.58 13.00 -9.52
N LEU A 5 37.35 13.19 -9.03
CA LEU A 5 36.68 12.22 -8.16
C LEU A 5 36.40 10.96 -8.99
N ARG A 6 37.12 9.88 -8.68
CA ARG A 6 36.85 8.55 -9.24
C ARG A 6 35.55 8.01 -8.64
N ALA A 7 34.54 7.85 -9.49
CA ALA A 7 33.37 7.05 -9.19
C ALA A 7 33.80 5.64 -8.76
N GLY A 8 33.28 5.20 -7.61
CA GLY A 8 33.51 3.88 -7.06
C GLY A 8 33.08 2.80 -8.05
N ARG A 9 33.97 1.85 -8.29
CA ARG A 9 33.73 0.67 -9.12
C ARG A 9 32.69 -0.19 -8.40
N VAL A 10 31.47 -0.28 -8.93
CA VAL A 10 30.48 -1.28 -8.51
C VAL A 10 31.08 -2.64 -8.83
N VAL A 11 31.53 -3.35 -7.80
CA VAL A 11 31.94 -4.75 -7.92
C VAL A 11 30.65 -5.55 -8.11
N ARG A 12 30.36 -5.95 -9.35
CA ARG A 12 29.35 -6.98 -9.62
C ARG A 12 29.78 -8.24 -8.89
N SER A 13 29.14 -8.54 -7.76
CA SER A 13 29.28 -9.83 -7.09
C SER A 13 28.62 -10.89 -7.98
N ASP A 14 29.41 -11.87 -8.41
CA ASP A 14 28.89 -13.06 -9.09
C ASP A 14 27.90 -13.78 -8.14
N PRO A 15 26.61 -13.93 -8.49
CA PRO A 15 25.63 -14.63 -7.66
C PRO A 15 25.97 -16.11 -7.43
N ARG A 16 26.95 -16.68 -8.15
CA ARG A 16 27.45 -18.05 -7.91
C ARG A 16 28.26 -18.17 -6.61
N GLY A 17 28.93 -17.10 -6.16
CA GLY A 17 29.80 -17.14 -4.98
C GLY A 17 29.09 -17.39 -3.63
N LEU A 18 27.80 -17.07 -3.54
CA LEU A 18 26.99 -17.30 -2.33
C LEU A 18 26.53 -18.77 -2.19
N LEU A 19 26.54 -19.56 -3.28
CA LEU A 19 26.17 -20.97 -3.25
C LEU A 19 27.39 -21.89 -3.01
N GLU A 20 28.60 -21.43 -3.32
CA GLU A 20 29.84 -22.21 -3.13
C GLU A 20 30.37 -22.25 -1.69
N THR A 21 29.88 -21.38 -0.80
CA THR A 21 30.25 -21.38 0.63
C THR A 21 29.38 -22.29 1.50
N LEU A 22 28.47 -23.07 0.90
CA LEU A 22 27.68 -24.06 1.62
C LEU A 22 28.49 -25.35 1.84
N PRO A 23 28.57 -25.88 3.07
CA PRO A 23 29.24 -27.16 3.31
C PRO A 23 28.58 -28.26 2.48
N ARG A 24 29.36 -28.93 1.63
CA ARG A 24 28.93 -30.12 0.88
C ARG A 24 28.46 -31.17 1.89
N ARG A 25 27.23 -31.67 1.74
CA ARG A 25 26.74 -32.79 2.56
C ARG A 25 27.63 -34.03 2.33
N PRO A 26 27.88 -34.85 3.37
CA PRO A 26 28.36 -36.21 3.17
C PRO A 26 27.33 -37.01 2.34
N PRO A 27 27.78 -38.05 1.60
CA PRO A 27 26.90 -38.84 0.75
C PRO A 27 25.73 -39.44 1.53
N PHE A 28 24.53 -39.23 1.00
CA PHE A 28 23.29 -39.76 1.56
C PHE A 28 23.21 -41.25 1.23
N HIS A 29 23.29 -42.11 2.25
CA HIS A 29 22.94 -43.53 2.11
C HIS A 29 21.41 -43.66 2.17
N PRO A 30 20.75 -44.13 1.10
CA PRO A 30 19.31 -44.36 1.14
C PRO A 30 18.99 -45.51 2.11
N PRO A 31 17.93 -45.40 2.93
CA PRO A 31 17.46 -46.52 3.71
C PRO A 31 16.92 -47.64 2.80
N PRO A 32 16.97 -48.90 3.24
CA PRO A 32 16.56 -50.05 2.43
C PRO A 32 15.07 -49.94 2.06
N GLN A 33 14.78 -50.10 0.77
CA GLN A 33 13.44 -50.13 0.23
C GLN A 33 12.65 -51.29 0.84
N ARG A 34 11.53 -50.99 1.50
CA ARG A 34 10.48 -51.98 1.77
C ARG A 34 9.53 -52.01 0.58
N GLY A 35 9.33 -53.21 0.04
CA GLY A 35 8.51 -53.47 -1.15
C GLY A 35 7.02 -53.17 -0.96
N PRO A 36 6.25 -53.21 -2.05
CA PRO A 36 4.86 -52.80 -2.08
C PRO A 36 3.96 -53.99 -1.77
N ASP A 37 3.27 -53.97 -0.64
CA ASP A 37 2.17 -54.90 -0.38
C ASP A 37 1.01 -54.20 0.34
N LEU A 38 -0.19 -54.46 -0.18
CA LEU A 38 -1.51 -54.36 0.45
C LEU A 38 -2.14 -52.97 0.63
N LEU A 39 -2.73 -52.48 -0.47
CA LEU A 39 -3.97 -51.71 -0.43
C LEU A 39 -5.16 -52.69 -0.44
N GLN A 40 -5.76 -52.93 0.73
CA GLN A 40 -7.11 -53.47 0.83
C GLN A 40 -7.94 -52.65 1.83
N ASP A 41 -8.98 -52.05 1.28
CA ASP A 41 -10.35 -51.98 1.79
C ASP A 41 -10.57 -51.67 3.28
N THR A 42 -10.93 -50.43 3.59
CA THR A 42 -11.72 -50.10 4.79
C THR A 42 -12.83 -49.10 4.45
N ARG A 43 -13.98 -49.65 4.07
CA ARG A 43 -15.27 -48.96 4.19
C ARG A 43 -15.54 -48.68 5.67
N SER A 44 -15.59 -47.40 6.05
CA SER A 44 -16.11 -46.98 7.36
C SER A 44 -17.61 -46.69 7.27
N PRO A 45 -18.41 -47.04 8.30
CA PRO A 45 -19.86 -46.95 8.26
C PRO A 45 -20.36 -45.50 8.44
N MET A 46 -21.48 -45.20 7.78
CA MET A 46 -22.25 -43.97 7.99
C MET A 46 -22.67 -43.84 9.46
N ILE A 47 -22.18 -42.80 10.12
CA ILE A 47 -22.66 -42.36 11.43
C ILE A 47 -23.80 -41.36 11.18
N THR A 48 -24.99 -41.72 11.68
CA THR A 48 -26.19 -40.89 11.68
C THR A 48 -26.01 -39.68 12.62
N PRO A 49 -26.42 -38.46 12.24
CA PRO A 49 -26.28 -37.29 13.11
C PRO A 49 -27.29 -37.34 14.28
N PRO A 50 -26.92 -36.85 15.48
CA PRO A 50 -27.85 -36.77 16.60
C PRO A 50 -28.85 -35.62 16.42
N ARG A 51 -30.09 -35.87 16.86
CA ARG A 51 -31.18 -34.88 16.92
C ARG A 51 -30.82 -33.69 17.82
N PRO A 52 -31.19 -32.45 17.48
CA PRO A 52 -31.00 -31.31 18.36
C PRO A 52 -31.95 -31.35 19.55
N SER A 53 -31.42 -31.11 20.74
CA SER A 53 -32.18 -30.89 21.98
C SER A 53 -32.75 -29.47 22.02
N PRO A 54 -33.90 -29.25 22.69
CA PRO A 54 -34.61 -27.99 22.66
C PRO A 54 -33.91 -26.91 23.49
N SER A 55 -33.79 -25.72 22.90
CA SER A 55 -33.19 -24.54 23.47
C SER A 55 -33.95 -24.06 24.73
N ARG A 56 -33.19 -23.88 25.82
CA ARG A 56 -33.60 -23.15 27.02
C ARG A 56 -33.86 -21.69 26.66
N ARG A 57 -35.07 -21.21 26.94
CA ARG A 57 -35.41 -19.78 27.00
C ARG A 57 -34.61 -19.13 28.14
N LEU A 58 -33.76 -18.15 27.81
CA LEU A 58 -33.17 -17.24 28.78
C LEU A 58 -34.09 -16.02 28.94
N ALA A 59 -34.47 -15.80 30.20
CA ALA A 59 -35.28 -14.67 30.64
C ALA A 59 -34.48 -13.36 30.58
N ALA A 60 -35.16 -12.29 30.17
CA ALA A 60 -34.65 -10.92 30.19
C ALA A 60 -34.47 -10.43 31.64
N PRO A 61 -33.40 -9.68 31.97
CA PRO A 61 -33.30 -9.02 33.25
C PRO A 61 -34.06 -7.68 33.23
N ALA A 62 -34.95 -7.53 34.20
CA ALA A 62 -35.66 -6.30 34.52
C ALA A 62 -34.68 -5.22 34.99
N LEU A 63 -34.64 -4.09 34.28
CA LEU A 63 -33.86 -2.92 34.64
C LEU A 63 -34.67 -2.03 35.59
N ALA A 64 -34.07 -1.81 36.77
CA ALA A 64 -34.58 -1.01 37.86
C ALA A 64 -34.81 0.46 37.46
N ARG A 65 -36.05 0.93 37.67
CA ARG A 65 -36.40 2.36 37.61
C ARG A 65 -35.82 3.06 38.84
N ARG A 66 -34.71 3.78 38.67
CA ARG A 66 -34.29 4.83 39.60
C ARG A 66 -35.01 6.14 39.25
N ARG A 67 -35.79 6.64 40.22
CA ARG A 67 -36.37 7.98 40.25
C ARG A 67 -35.24 9.01 40.27
N LEU A 68 -35.21 9.92 39.29
CA LEU A 68 -34.47 11.17 39.37
C LEU A 68 -35.49 12.30 39.45
N GLY A 69 -35.29 13.14 40.47
CA GLY A 69 -36.18 14.21 40.89
C GLY A 69 -36.27 15.35 39.89
N ALA A 70 -37.44 15.97 39.92
CA ALA A 70 -37.74 17.23 39.26
C ALA A 70 -37.02 18.38 39.95
N ALA A 71 -36.26 19.18 39.19
CA ALA A 71 -36.12 20.62 39.38
C ALA A 71 -35.34 21.24 38.21
N ALA A 72 -35.82 22.40 37.74
CA ALA A 72 -35.16 23.37 36.86
C ALA A 72 -35.12 23.12 35.33
N ARG A 73 -36.22 23.48 34.63
CA ARG A 73 -36.16 24.20 33.33
C ARG A 73 -37.36 25.15 33.22
N PRO A 74 -37.13 26.42 32.86
CA PRO A 74 -37.73 26.91 31.62
C PRO A 74 -36.73 27.75 30.81
N ALA A 75 -36.17 27.18 29.75
CA ALA A 75 -35.41 27.95 28.73
C ALA A 75 -35.37 27.22 27.38
N LEU A 76 -36.39 26.41 27.04
CA LEU A 76 -36.36 25.54 25.86
C LEU A 76 -37.64 25.59 25.01
N TRP A 77 -38.47 26.63 25.18
CA TRP A 77 -39.71 26.81 24.42
C TRP A 77 -39.70 28.01 23.46
N ILE A 78 -38.65 28.85 23.45
CA ILE A 78 -38.54 29.96 22.50
C ILE A 78 -37.85 29.52 21.18
N GLY A 79 -37.06 28.42 21.20
CA GLY A 79 -36.41 27.90 19.99
C GLY A 79 -37.32 27.07 19.07
N ALA A 80 -38.37 26.45 19.60
CA ALA A 80 -39.26 25.57 18.83
C ALA A 80 -40.36 26.32 18.08
N ALA A 81 -40.77 27.51 18.55
CA ALA A 81 -41.77 28.34 17.87
C ALA A 81 -41.20 29.14 16.68
N LEU A 82 -39.88 29.38 16.64
CA LEU A 82 -39.21 30.06 15.52
C LEU A 82 -38.92 29.13 14.33
N LEU A 83 -38.93 27.80 14.52
CA LEU A 83 -38.76 26.82 13.45
C LEU A 83 -40.07 26.47 12.73
N LEU A 84 -41.22 26.85 13.28
CA LEU A 84 -42.56 26.59 12.69
C LEU A 84 -43.15 27.79 11.92
N LEU A 85 -42.44 28.92 11.87
CA LEU A 85 -42.81 30.09 11.07
C LEU A 85 -41.95 30.27 9.81
N LEU A 86 -41.02 29.34 9.53
CA LEU A 86 -40.29 29.34 8.28
C LEU A 86 -41.10 28.58 7.21
N PRO A 87 -41.45 29.22 6.07
CA PRO A 87 -42.24 28.56 5.04
C PRO A 87 -41.48 27.35 4.49
N PRO A 88 -42.16 26.20 4.26
CA PRO A 88 -41.55 25.08 3.57
C PRO A 88 -41.31 25.48 2.11
N GLY A 89 -40.07 25.36 1.64
CA GLY A 89 -39.76 25.43 0.22
C GLY A 89 -39.42 26.81 -0.34
N ARG A 90 -38.35 27.43 0.17
CA ARG A 90 -37.40 28.11 -0.71
C ARG A 90 -36.03 27.54 -0.39
N SER A 91 -35.45 26.75 -1.31
CA SER A 91 -34.03 26.47 -1.24
C SER A 91 -33.33 27.83 -1.17
N MET A 92 -32.57 28.07 -0.10
CA MET A 92 -31.62 29.17 -0.13
C MET A 92 -30.75 28.87 -1.34
N GLY A 93 -30.90 29.67 -2.40
CA GLY A 93 -30.15 29.50 -3.63
C GLY A 93 -28.69 29.37 -3.24
N ARG A 94 -28.12 28.17 -3.41
CA ARG A 94 -26.70 27.94 -3.18
C ARG A 94 -25.94 29.03 -3.93
N PRO A 95 -24.86 29.59 -3.35
CA PRO A 95 -24.05 30.54 -4.09
C PRO A 95 -23.68 29.89 -5.43
N ARG A 96 -24.06 30.54 -6.54
CA ARG A 96 -23.56 30.17 -7.87
C ARG A 96 -22.03 30.16 -7.77
N GLY A 97 -21.40 28.97 -7.83
CA GLY A 97 -19.94 28.83 -7.79
C GLY A 97 -19.32 27.99 -6.67
N ALA A 98 -19.99 26.95 -6.15
CA ALA A 98 -19.28 25.97 -5.32
C ALA A 98 -18.14 25.29 -6.13
N PRO A 99 -16.93 25.12 -5.58
CA PRO A 99 -15.85 24.42 -6.28
C PRO A 99 -16.27 22.99 -6.64
N PRO A 100 -15.70 22.42 -7.71
CA PRO A 100 -15.96 21.05 -8.04
C PRO A 100 -15.36 20.20 -6.93
N ASP A 101 -15.94 19.04 -6.66
CA ASP A 101 -15.39 18.11 -5.67
C ASP A 101 -15.14 16.71 -6.22
N LEU A 102 -15.50 16.46 -7.48
CA LEU A 102 -15.21 15.25 -8.23
C LEU A 102 -15.10 15.58 -9.72
N PHE A 103 -14.10 15.03 -10.40
CA PHE A 103 -14.06 15.00 -11.87
C PHE A 103 -14.33 13.58 -12.36
N VAL A 104 -15.16 13.45 -13.40
CA VAL A 104 -15.42 12.19 -14.10
C VAL A 104 -15.15 12.42 -15.58
N ALA A 105 -14.18 11.72 -16.16
CA ALA A 105 -13.83 11.84 -17.56
C ALA A 105 -14.22 10.58 -18.34
N GLU A 106 -15.15 10.73 -19.30
CA GLU A 106 -15.57 9.68 -20.24
C GLU A 106 -14.62 9.61 -21.44
N THR A 107 -13.32 9.67 -21.18
CA THR A 107 -12.29 9.65 -22.20
C THR A 107 -10.96 9.24 -21.60
N ARG A 108 -10.18 8.52 -22.40
CA ARG A 108 -8.76 8.22 -22.17
C ARG A 108 -7.82 9.16 -22.94
N ASP A 109 -8.37 10.20 -23.56
CA ASP A 109 -7.56 11.20 -24.24
C ASP A 109 -6.73 11.99 -23.22
N TRP A 110 -5.42 11.71 -23.20
CA TRP A 110 -4.49 12.36 -22.28
C TRP A 110 -4.47 13.88 -22.42
N ARG A 111 -4.82 14.41 -23.60
CA ARG A 111 -4.93 15.86 -23.86
C ARG A 111 -6.07 16.50 -23.10
N ILE A 112 -7.02 15.71 -22.57
CA ILE A 112 -8.10 16.14 -21.69
C ILE A 112 -7.82 15.72 -20.25
N VAL A 113 -7.41 14.47 -20.03
CA VAL A 113 -7.23 13.89 -18.68
C VAL A 113 -6.10 14.55 -17.91
N LEU A 114 -4.93 14.79 -18.53
CA LEU A 114 -3.80 15.43 -17.82
C LEU A 114 -4.11 16.89 -17.46
N PRO A 115 -4.71 17.72 -18.33
CA PRO A 115 -5.15 19.06 -17.91
C PRO A 115 -6.22 19.01 -16.82
N ALA A 116 -7.19 18.11 -16.91
CA ALA A 116 -8.19 17.92 -15.86
C ALA A 116 -7.57 17.59 -14.50
N SER A 117 -6.53 16.73 -14.48
CA SER A 117 -5.82 16.39 -13.25
C SER A 117 -5.10 17.61 -12.64
N THR A 118 -4.49 18.47 -13.46
CA THR A 118 -3.89 19.72 -12.96
C THR A 118 -4.92 20.69 -12.39
N VAL A 119 -6.12 20.77 -12.98
CA VAL A 119 -7.24 21.57 -12.45
C VAL A 119 -7.72 20.98 -11.12
N ALA A 120 -7.88 19.67 -11.03
CA ALA A 120 -8.27 18.96 -9.80
C ALA A 120 -7.29 19.21 -8.64
N LEU A 121 -5.98 19.14 -8.92
CA LEU A 121 -4.91 19.43 -7.96
C LEU A 121 -4.89 20.90 -7.53
N ARG A 122 -5.15 21.82 -8.47
CA ARG A 122 -5.16 23.27 -8.21
C ARG A 122 -6.38 23.72 -7.41
N ALA A 123 -7.54 23.12 -7.62
CA ALA A 123 -8.79 23.53 -6.99
C ALA A 123 -8.72 23.44 -5.46
N ASP A 124 -8.21 22.32 -4.94
CA ASP A 124 -7.98 22.12 -3.51
C ASP A 124 -6.59 21.50 -3.23
N PRO A 125 -5.59 22.33 -2.88
CA PRO A 125 -4.25 21.88 -2.50
C PRO A 125 -4.21 21.11 -1.18
N ARG A 126 -5.29 21.10 -0.39
CA ARG A 126 -5.35 20.39 0.90
C ARG A 126 -6.05 19.04 0.78
N HIS A 127 -7.04 18.91 -0.11
CA HIS A 127 -7.88 17.73 -0.19
C HIS A 127 -8.01 17.12 -1.59
N HIS A 128 -7.09 17.47 -2.52
CA HIS A 128 -6.92 16.91 -3.88
C HIS A 128 -8.16 16.20 -4.46
N LEU A 129 -8.86 16.88 -5.37
CA LEU A 129 -10.14 16.38 -5.87
C LEU A 129 -9.96 15.07 -6.65
N PRO A 130 -10.76 14.02 -6.37
CA PRO A 130 -10.69 12.78 -7.12
C PRO A 130 -10.97 13.00 -8.61
N LEU A 131 -10.24 12.26 -9.45
CA LEU A 131 -10.45 12.18 -10.90
C LEU A 131 -10.72 10.72 -11.26
N LEU A 132 -11.93 10.45 -11.73
CA LEU A 132 -12.33 9.14 -12.21
C LEU A 132 -12.35 9.14 -13.73
N LEU A 133 -11.92 8.04 -14.33
CA LEU A 133 -12.18 7.76 -15.73
C LEU A 133 -13.37 6.81 -15.82
N HIS A 134 -14.23 7.03 -16.81
CA HIS A 134 -15.44 6.24 -17.01
C HIS A 134 -15.50 5.68 -18.43
N GLU A 135 -15.96 4.44 -18.55
CA GLU A 135 -16.34 3.79 -19.81
C GLU A 135 -17.62 2.98 -19.61
N GLU A 136 -18.27 2.65 -20.72
CA GLU A 136 -19.45 1.79 -20.76
C GLU A 136 -19.16 0.44 -20.08
N GLY A 137 -20.04 0.01 -19.19
CA GLY A 137 -19.88 -1.21 -18.37
C GLY A 137 -19.25 -0.98 -17.00
N LYS A 138 -18.65 0.19 -16.73
CA LYS A 138 -18.07 0.55 -15.42
C LYS A 138 -19.05 1.36 -14.53
N GLU A 139 -20.31 1.50 -14.92
CA GLU A 139 -21.33 2.24 -14.18
C GLU A 139 -21.52 1.78 -12.72
N PRO A 140 -21.47 0.47 -12.40
CA PRO A 140 -21.58 0.01 -11.02
C PRO A 140 -20.48 0.59 -10.12
N TRP A 141 -19.26 0.70 -10.63
CA TRP A 141 -18.09 1.23 -9.93
C TRP A 141 -18.19 2.73 -9.71
N THR A 142 -18.55 3.49 -10.76
CA THR A 142 -18.80 4.94 -10.63
C THR A 142 -19.90 5.20 -9.61
N ARG A 143 -21.03 4.47 -9.70
CA ARG A 143 -22.15 4.62 -8.75
C ARG A 143 -21.72 4.33 -7.33
N HIS A 144 -20.91 3.30 -7.12
CA HIS A 144 -20.38 2.97 -5.81
C HIS A 144 -19.54 4.11 -5.24
N PHE A 145 -18.57 4.57 -6.02
CA PHE A 145 -17.67 5.64 -5.62
C PHE A 145 -18.46 6.88 -5.24
N VAL A 146 -19.39 7.30 -6.11
CA VAL A 146 -20.26 8.48 -5.89
C VAL A 146 -21.12 8.32 -4.64
N ALA A 147 -21.72 7.14 -4.42
CA ALA A 147 -22.54 6.89 -3.24
C ALA A 147 -21.73 6.97 -1.93
N ARG A 148 -20.47 6.53 -1.95
CA ARG A 148 -19.55 6.58 -0.80
C ARG A 148 -18.96 7.98 -0.58
N TYR A 149 -18.54 8.63 -1.66
CA TYR A 149 -17.86 9.92 -1.63
C TYR A 149 -18.82 11.10 -1.45
N GLN A 150 -20.06 10.95 -1.94
CA GLN A 150 -21.14 11.93 -1.87
C GLN A 150 -20.73 13.32 -2.39
N PRO A 151 -20.27 13.41 -3.66
CA PRO A 151 -19.89 14.69 -4.25
C PRO A 151 -21.07 15.66 -4.29
N HIS A 152 -20.80 16.93 -4.02
CA HIS A 152 -21.78 18.02 -4.07
C HIS A 152 -21.82 18.72 -5.43
N HIS A 153 -20.70 18.76 -6.14
CA HIS A 153 -20.57 19.40 -7.45
C HIS A 153 -19.62 18.60 -8.35
N PRO A 154 -20.09 17.47 -8.90
CA PRO A 154 -19.30 16.71 -9.85
C PRO A 154 -19.23 17.43 -11.22
N VAL A 155 -18.08 17.29 -11.88
CA VAL A 155 -17.84 17.79 -13.24
C VAL A 155 -17.57 16.61 -14.16
N VAL A 156 -18.39 16.47 -15.21
CA VAL A 156 -18.27 15.43 -16.21
C VAL A 156 -17.58 15.98 -17.47
N LEU A 157 -16.54 15.29 -17.94
CA LEU A 157 -15.75 15.62 -19.12
C LEU A 157 -15.95 14.54 -20.18
N GLY A 158 -16.10 14.92 -21.44
CA GLY A 158 -16.12 13.91 -22.51
C GLY A 158 -16.40 14.50 -23.89
N PRO A 159 -16.36 13.65 -24.93
CA PRO A 159 -16.58 14.09 -26.31
C PRO A 159 -18.05 14.52 -26.53
N PRO A 160 -18.36 15.24 -27.64
CA PRO A 160 -19.71 15.72 -27.93
C PRO A 160 -20.76 14.59 -28.01
N GLU A 161 -20.36 13.45 -28.57
CA GLU A 161 -21.19 12.28 -28.84
C GLU A 161 -21.31 11.32 -27.66
N ALA A 162 -20.51 11.51 -26.60
CA ALA A 162 -20.69 10.78 -25.35
C ALA A 162 -22.01 11.24 -24.73
N LYS A 163 -23.09 10.57 -25.14
CA LYS A 163 -24.28 10.48 -24.33
C LYS A 163 -23.81 9.78 -23.07
N TRP A 164 -23.89 10.46 -21.93
CA TRP A 164 -23.82 9.78 -20.65
C TRP A 164 -24.87 8.67 -20.69
N ALA A 165 -24.46 7.46 -21.08
CA ALA A 165 -25.28 6.27 -21.22
C ALA A 165 -25.39 5.55 -19.88
N GLY A 166 -24.57 5.97 -18.90
CA GLY A 166 -24.87 5.79 -17.50
C GLY A 166 -26.31 6.22 -17.27
N PRO A 167 -27.12 5.41 -16.58
CA PRO A 167 -28.55 5.65 -16.47
C PRO A 167 -28.73 7.08 -15.96
N SER A 168 -29.80 7.74 -16.31
CA SER A 168 -30.24 9.05 -15.81
C SER A 168 -30.34 9.18 -14.26
N ALA A 169 -29.71 8.29 -13.49
CA ALA A 169 -29.94 7.91 -12.10
C ALA A 169 -28.66 7.48 -11.32
N VAL A 170 -27.42 7.73 -11.79
CA VAL A 170 -26.32 7.86 -10.81
C VAL A 170 -26.58 9.22 -10.16
N GLN A 171 -26.95 9.23 -8.87
CA GLN A 171 -27.25 10.44 -8.09
C GLN A 171 -26.00 11.33 -7.89
N LEU A 172 -25.35 11.76 -8.97
CA LEU A 172 -24.39 12.86 -8.97
C LEU A 172 -25.08 14.18 -8.58
N GLY A 173 -26.41 14.21 -8.63
CA GLY A 173 -27.27 15.30 -8.15
C GLY A 173 -27.55 16.33 -9.23
N GLU A 174 -28.57 17.17 -9.00
CA GLU A 174 -28.98 18.27 -9.91
C GLU A 174 -27.87 19.31 -10.15
N ALA A 175 -26.80 19.28 -9.36
CA ALA A 175 -25.69 20.23 -9.43
C ALA A 175 -24.54 19.80 -10.36
N THR A 176 -24.72 18.77 -11.19
CA THR A 176 -23.65 18.25 -12.07
C THR A 176 -23.35 19.25 -13.21
N SER A 177 -22.07 19.57 -13.43
CA SER A 177 -21.62 20.37 -14.58
C SER A 177 -21.06 19.48 -15.68
N GLU A 178 -21.48 19.70 -16.93
CA GLU A 178 -20.98 18.93 -18.08
C GLU A 178 -20.12 19.78 -19.01
N LEU A 179 -18.89 19.34 -19.26
CA LEU A 179 -17.96 19.93 -20.22
C LEU A 179 -17.80 18.98 -21.41
N ARG A 180 -18.67 19.15 -22.41
CA ARG A 180 -18.73 18.32 -23.62
C ARG A 180 -18.19 19.05 -24.85
N GLY A 181 -17.33 18.40 -25.61
CA GLY A 181 -16.73 19.00 -26.80
C GLY A 181 -15.55 18.23 -27.35
N ASP A 182 -15.00 18.70 -28.46
CA ASP A 182 -13.63 18.35 -28.82
C ASP A 182 -12.64 18.75 -27.71
N ALA A 183 -11.42 18.22 -27.76
CA ALA A 183 -10.40 18.49 -26.76
C ALA A 183 -10.16 19.99 -26.57
N GLN A 184 -10.20 20.80 -27.65
CA GLN A 184 -9.98 22.24 -27.58
C GLN A 184 -11.06 22.95 -26.76
N LYS A 185 -12.34 22.60 -26.98
CA LYS A 185 -13.48 23.16 -26.28
C LYS A 185 -13.47 22.74 -24.80
N VAL A 186 -13.21 21.47 -24.51
CA VAL A 186 -13.11 20.97 -23.12
C VAL A 186 -11.95 21.65 -22.39
N LEU A 187 -10.79 21.82 -23.03
CA LEU A 187 -9.64 22.49 -22.44
C LEU A 187 -9.93 23.95 -22.09
N LYS A 188 -10.53 24.72 -23.01
CA LYS A 188 -10.95 26.10 -22.73
C LYS A 188 -11.91 26.17 -21.54
N ALA A 189 -12.84 25.23 -21.45
CA ALA A 189 -13.80 25.16 -20.34
C ALA A 189 -13.12 24.81 -19.01
N LEU A 190 -12.20 23.83 -18.99
CA LEU A 190 -11.40 23.47 -17.81
C LEU A 190 -10.56 24.64 -17.29
N ILE A 191 -9.95 25.42 -18.19
CA ILE A 191 -9.18 26.61 -17.83
C ILE A 191 -10.10 27.67 -17.24
N GLY A 192 -11.23 27.97 -17.90
CA GLY A 192 -12.22 28.90 -17.38
C GLY A 192 -12.74 28.49 -16.01
N LEU A 193 -13.01 27.20 -15.82
CA LEU A 193 -13.41 26.60 -14.55
C LEU A 193 -12.34 26.83 -13.47
N SER A 194 -11.06 26.57 -13.77
CA SER A 194 -9.95 26.81 -12.83
C SER A 194 -9.87 28.28 -12.37
N PHE A 195 -10.04 29.24 -13.28
CA PHE A 195 -10.02 30.67 -12.92
C PHE A 195 -11.29 31.15 -12.22
N ALA A 196 -12.44 30.53 -12.48
CA ALA A 196 -13.67 30.81 -11.73
C ALA A 196 -13.48 30.54 -10.23
N TYR A 197 -12.70 29.51 -9.88
CA TYR A 197 -12.43 29.15 -8.48
C TYR A 197 -11.15 29.78 -7.92
N ARG A 198 -10.16 30.02 -8.77
CA ARG A 198 -8.88 30.65 -8.41
C ARG A 198 -8.53 31.73 -9.42
N PRO A 199 -9.07 32.96 -9.27
CA PRO A 199 -8.95 34.03 -10.26
C PRO A 199 -7.52 34.61 -10.38
N LYS A 200 -6.58 34.18 -9.54
CA LYS A 200 -5.19 34.63 -9.60
C LYS A 200 -4.48 34.03 -10.80
N ALA A 201 -3.60 34.82 -11.40
CA ALA A 201 -2.67 34.36 -12.42
C ALA A 201 -1.95 33.07 -11.99
N ALA A 202 -1.71 32.20 -12.95
CA ALA A 202 -1.21 30.85 -12.72
C ALA A 202 0.11 30.62 -13.48
N PRO A 203 1.03 29.80 -12.98
CA PRO A 203 2.04 29.22 -13.83
C PRO A 203 1.36 28.28 -14.84
N PHE A 204 1.80 28.35 -16.09
CA PHE A 204 1.37 27.43 -17.14
C PHE A 204 2.54 26.57 -17.59
N VAL A 205 2.30 25.28 -17.77
CA VAL A 205 3.21 24.38 -18.47
C VAL A 205 2.56 24.03 -19.81
N VAL A 206 3.24 24.33 -20.90
CA VAL A 206 2.77 24.12 -22.27
C VAL A 206 3.55 22.96 -22.86
N VAL A 207 2.87 22.01 -23.48
CA VAL A 207 3.49 20.82 -24.07
C VAL A 207 2.99 20.58 -25.49
N ASP A 208 3.83 20.02 -26.36
CA ASP A 208 3.40 19.54 -27.67
C ASP A 208 2.38 18.39 -27.51
N ASP A 209 1.24 18.48 -28.19
CA ASP A 209 0.16 17.50 -28.07
C ASP A 209 0.44 16.14 -28.72
N ARG A 210 1.64 15.95 -29.28
CA ARG A 210 2.13 14.69 -29.87
C ARG A 210 3.09 13.94 -28.95
N ASP A 211 3.62 14.58 -27.91
CA ASP A 211 4.65 14.01 -27.05
C ASP A 211 4.07 13.58 -25.70
N TYR A 212 3.57 12.35 -25.65
CA TYR A 212 2.96 11.80 -24.45
C TYR A 212 3.93 11.64 -23.27
N PRO A 213 5.16 11.07 -23.43
CA PRO A 213 6.14 11.03 -22.35
C PRO A 213 6.44 12.41 -21.75
N MET A 214 6.67 13.44 -22.59
CA MET A 214 6.86 14.81 -22.13
C MET A 214 5.64 15.34 -21.39
N ALA A 215 4.43 15.02 -21.87
CA ALA A 215 3.19 15.46 -21.23
C ALA A 215 3.00 14.92 -19.81
N LEU A 216 3.48 13.71 -19.51
CA LEU A 216 3.43 13.16 -18.15
C LEU A 216 4.29 13.98 -17.16
N HIS A 217 5.52 14.32 -17.55
CA HIS A 217 6.40 15.17 -16.75
C HIS A 217 5.87 16.60 -16.65
N ALA A 218 5.38 17.16 -17.76
CA ALA A 218 4.79 18.49 -17.80
C ALA A 218 3.55 18.60 -16.90
N ALA A 219 2.70 17.57 -16.87
CA ALA A 219 1.55 17.48 -15.96
C ALA A 219 1.98 17.48 -14.49
N THR A 220 3.04 16.73 -14.17
CA THR A 220 3.61 16.65 -12.82
C THR A 220 4.15 18.03 -12.40
N LEU A 221 4.96 18.68 -13.25
CA LEU A 221 5.49 20.03 -13.00
C LEU A 221 4.37 21.05 -12.80
N ALA A 222 3.34 21.02 -13.66
CA ALA A 222 2.19 21.89 -13.56
C ALA A 222 1.45 21.70 -12.24
N GLY A 223 1.17 20.45 -11.86
CA GLY A 223 0.49 20.12 -10.60
C GLY A 223 1.28 20.57 -9.38
N LEU A 224 2.59 20.29 -9.35
CA LEU A 224 3.50 20.72 -8.28
C LEU A 224 3.45 22.25 -8.11
N ARG A 225 3.55 23.00 -9.21
CA ARG A 225 3.52 24.47 -9.19
C ARG A 225 2.13 25.07 -8.92
N GLY A 226 1.10 24.25 -8.70
CA GLY A 226 -0.29 24.71 -8.61
C GLY A 226 -0.76 25.41 -9.89
N GLY A 227 -0.16 25.06 -11.02
CA GLY A 227 -0.37 25.63 -12.35
C GLY A 227 -1.40 24.86 -13.17
N LEU A 228 -1.33 25.08 -14.49
CA LEU A 228 -2.20 24.44 -15.48
C LEU A 228 -1.37 23.87 -16.63
N LEU A 229 -1.74 22.68 -17.11
CA LEU A 229 -1.14 22.07 -18.31
C LEU A 229 -1.93 22.48 -19.56
N LEU A 230 -1.21 22.88 -20.62
CA LEU A 230 -1.78 23.20 -21.94
C LEU A 230 -1.13 22.35 -23.05
N PRO A 231 -1.80 21.32 -23.54
CA PRO A 231 -1.41 20.64 -24.76
C PRO A 231 -1.67 21.54 -25.99
N VAL A 232 -0.65 21.77 -26.81
CA VAL A 232 -0.69 22.64 -28.00
C VAL A 232 -0.29 21.84 -29.23
N GLY A 233 -1.12 21.89 -30.28
CA GLY A 233 -0.88 21.20 -31.54
C GLY A 233 -2.17 20.85 -32.28
N PRO A 234 -2.11 19.94 -33.28
CA PRO A 234 -3.23 19.65 -34.19
C PRO A 234 -4.51 19.14 -33.52
N ARG A 235 -4.39 18.49 -32.36
CA ARG A 235 -5.50 17.91 -31.60
C ARG A 235 -5.68 18.53 -30.21
N GLY A 236 -4.87 19.53 -29.85
CA GLY A 236 -4.94 20.31 -28.61
C GLY A 236 -5.40 21.74 -28.89
N LEU A 237 -4.82 22.71 -28.17
CA LEU A 237 -5.02 24.13 -28.47
C LEU A 237 -4.17 24.56 -29.67
N SER A 238 -4.71 25.43 -30.53
CA SER A 238 -3.88 26.13 -31.50
C SER A 238 -2.90 27.06 -30.77
N VAL A 239 -1.71 27.27 -31.37
CA VAL A 239 -0.69 28.19 -30.84
C VAL A 239 -1.27 29.58 -30.55
N GLU A 240 -2.12 30.10 -31.45
CA GLU A 240 -2.78 31.39 -31.26
C GLU A 240 -3.72 31.39 -30.05
N SER A 241 -4.53 30.34 -29.88
CA SER A 241 -5.42 30.20 -28.72
C SER A 241 -4.62 30.14 -27.42
N ALA A 242 -3.52 29.37 -27.41
CA ALA A 242 -2.62 29.29 -26.27
C ALA A 242 -2.00 30.64 -25.94
N ARG A 243 -1.45 31.38 -26.92
CA ARG A 243 -0.88 32.72 -26.71
C ARG A 243 -1.88 33.70 -26.08
N ARG A 244 -3.14 33.68 -26.53
CA ARG A 244 -4.20 34.50 -25.95
C ARG A 244 -4.45 34.17 -24.48
N LEU A 245 -4.58 32.88 -24.16
CA LEU A 245 -4.80 32.43 -22.78
C LEU A 245 -3.62 32.79 -21.87
N LEU A 246 -2.40 32.55 -22.34
CA LEU A 246 -1.19 32.84 -21.59
C LEU A 246 -1.01 34.35 -21.33
N ARG A 247 -1.31 35.21 -22.30
CA ARG A 247 -1.28 36.67 -22.10
C ARG A 247 -2.30 37.16 -21.08
N ALA A 248 -3.48 36.55 -21.07
CA ALA A 248 -4.56 36.96 -20.16
C ALA A 248 -4.36 36.48 -18.72
N HIS A 249 -3.67 35.36 -18.50
CA HIS A 249 -3.75 34.65 -17.23
C HIS A 249 -2.43 34.09 -16.68
N ALA A 250 -1.34 34.08 -17.45
CA ALA A 250 -0.09 33.47 -16.99
C ALA A 250 0.72 34.40 -16.10
N SER A 251 1.15 33.90 -14.94
CA SER A 251 2.21 34.54 -14.14
C SER A 251 3.61 34.10 -14.58
N GLU A 252 3.71 32.92 -15.19
CA GLU A 252 4.94 32.30 -15.69
C GLU A 252 4.53 31.29 -16.77
N VAL A 253 5.38 31.07 -17.77
CA VAL A 253 5.19 30.01 -18.77
C VAL A 253 6.42 29.14 -18.85
N VAL A 254 6.23 27.84 -18.67
CA VAL A 254 7.20 26.81 -18.99
C VAL A 254 6.77 26.12 -20.27
N VAL A 255 7.63 26.07 -21.27
CA VAL A 255 7.39 25.33 -22.52
C VAL A 255 8.22 24.06 -22.49
N ALA A 256 7.54 22.91 -22.50
CA ALA A 256 8.10 21.57 -22.52
C ALA A 256 8.00 20.99 -23.94
N GLY A 257 9.13 20.76 -24.60
CA GLY A 257 9.20 20.23 -25.97
C GLY A 257 9.98 21.12 -26.95
N PRO A 258 9.71 21.05 -28.26
CA PRO A 258 10.62 21.59 -29.28
C PRO A 258 10.74 23.12 -29.25
N GLU A 259 11.93 23.63 -29.59
CA GLU A 259 12.25 25.07 -29.64
C GLU A 259 11.28 25.87 -30.53
N ALA A 260 10.78 25.26 -31.60
CA ALA A 260 9.79 25.88 -32.48
C ALA A 260 8.50 26.25 -31.73
N LEU A 261 8.04 25.41 -30.79
CA LEU A 261 6.87 25.70 -29.96
C LEU A 261 7.17 26.85 -29.00
N ALA A 262 8.34 26.84 -28.35
CA ALA A 262 8.76 27.90 -27.44
C ALA A 262 8.86 29.26 -28.15
N SER A 263 9.50 29.29 -29.31
CA SER A 263 9.63 30.49 -30.17
C SER A 263 8.26 31.04 -30.59
N ALA A 264 7.36 30.16 -31.03
CA ALA A 264 6.03 30.55 -31.47
C ALA A 264 5.18 31.14 -30.32
N LEU A 265 5.31 30.61 -29.10
CA LEU A 265 4.62 31.12 -27.90
C LEU A 265 5.27 32.38 -27.32
N GLY A 266 6.59 32.55 -27.48
CA GLY A 266 7.37 33.68 -26.99
C GLY A 266 7.26 34.94 -27.85
N ALA A 267 6.95 34.81 -29.14
CA ALA A 267 6.82 35.96 -30.04
C ALA A 267 5.84 37.01 -29.50
N GLY A 268 6.29 38.28 -29.38
CA GLY A 268 5.47 39.41 -28.95
C GLY A 268 4.97 39.32 -27.50
N ARG A 269 5.80 38.82 -26.57
CA ARG A 269 5.59 38.88 -25.12
C ARG A 269 6.68 39.71 -24.47
N ASP A 270 6.30 40.75 -23.74
CA ASP A 270 7.27 41.64 -23.11
C ASP A 270 7.41 41.40 -21.58
N ASP A 271 6.35 40.92 -20.90
CA ASP A 271 6.31 40.97 -19.42
C ASP A 271 6.16 39.61 -18.68
N THR A 272 5.92 38.48 -19.36
CA THR A 272 5.78 37.18 -18.67
C THR A 272 7.04 36.33 -18.81
N PRO A 273 7.66 35.85 -17.71
CA PRO A 273 8.79 34.93 -17.79
C PRO A 273 8.45 33.68 -18.60
N LEU A 274 9.33 33.32 -19.53
CA LEU A 274 9.26 32.11 -20.33
C LEU A 274 10.50 31.25 -20.07
N VAL A 275 10.29 30.01 -19.65
CA VAL A 275 11.33 28.98 -19.47
C VAL A 275 11.11 27.91 -20.51
N HIS A 276 12.16 27.51 -21.24
CA HIS A 276 12.10 26.44 -22.22
C HIS A 276 12.85 25.21 -21.70
N LEU A 277 12.18 24.06 -21.69
CA LEU A 277 12.72 22.76 -21.32
C LEU A 277 12.54 21.83 -22.54
N ALA A 278 13.62 21.57 -23.25
CA ALA A 278 13.56 20.88 -24.55
C ALA A 278 13.24 19.38 -24.43
N GLU A 279 13.73 18.74 -23.36
CA GLU A 279 13.71 17.29 -23.18
C GLU A 279 12.92 16.87 -21.93
N ALA A 280 12.39 15.65 -21.94
CA ALA A 280 11.56 15.11 -20.86
C ALA A 280 12.33 15.04 -19.52
N GLU A 281 13.61 14.67 -19.58
CA GLU A 281 14.53 14.62 -18.45
C GLU A 281 14.73 16.01 -17.84
N ALA A 282 14.76 17.07 -18.65
CA ALA A 282 14.89 18.44 -18.15
C ALA A 282 13.62 18.89 -17.40
N VAL A 283 12.44 18.43 -17.83
CA VAL A 283 11.17 18.68 -17.13
C VAL A 283 11.10 17.88 -15.82
N ALA A 284 11.56 16.63 -15.82
CA ALA A 284 11.66 15.81 -14.61
C ALA A 284 12.62 16.42 -13.57
N GLU A 285 13.81 16.84 -14.01
CA GLU A 285 14.81 17.54 -13.20
C GLU A 285 14.23 18.83 -12.58
N GLU A 286 13.56 19.66 -13.38
CA GLU A 286 12.94 20.88 -12.88
C GLU A 286 11.78 20.61 -11.91
N SER A 287 11.04 19.51 -12.10
CA SER A 287 10.00 19.06 -11.16
C SER A 287 10.60 18.68 -9.81
N ALA A 288 11.68 17.89 -9.80
CA ALA A 288 12.39 17.51 -8.59
C ALA A 288 13.01 18.72 -7.88
N ARG A 289 13.68 19.61 -8.61
CA ARG A 289 14.24 20.85 -8.05
C ARG A 289 13.18 21.77 -7.47
N TRP A 290 12.06 21.93 -8.17
CA TRP A 290 10.95 22.74 -7.66
C TRP A 290 10.44 22.16 -6.35
N TRP A 291 10.25 20.84 -6.28
CA TRP A 291 9.82 20.16 -5.06
C TRP A 291 10.78 20.44 -3.91
N GLN A 292 12.09 20.28 -4.13
CA GLN A 292 13.11 20.48 -3.10
C GLN A 292 13.11 21.93 -2.57
N ARG A 293 12.96 22.92 -3.47
CA ARG A 293 12.86 24.34 -3.09
C ARG A 293 11.57 24.62 -2.31
N ALA A 294 10.43 24.11 -2.76
CA ALA A 294 9.13 24.39 -2.17
C ALA A 294 8.90 23.69 -0.81
N ARG A 295 9.55 22.55 -0.59
CA ARG A 295 9.38 21.74 0.64
C ARG A 295 10.60 21.76 1.57
N HIS A 296 11.67 22.47 1.20
CA HIS A 296 12.91 22.59 1.97
C HIS A 296 13.54 21.23 2.34
N GLY A 297 13.63 20.29 1.40
CA GLY A 297 14.18 18.97 1.68
C GLY A 297 14.37 18.08 0.44
N PRO A 298 14.83 16.83 0.60
CA PRO A 298 14.97 15.86 -0.49
C PRO A 298 13.61 15.25 -0.86
N VAL A 299 13.44 14.89 -2.14
CA VAL A 299 12.23 14.20 -2.63
C VAL A 299 12.06 12.89 -1.86
N ARG A 300 10.98 12.80 -1.07
CA ARG A 300 10.72 11.61 -0.26
C ARG A 300 9.94 10.51 -0.97
N HIS A 301 9.12 10.88 -1.95
CA HIS A 301 8.26 9.94 -2.69
C HIS A 301 8.50 10.08 -4.19
N LEU A 302 8.90 8.97 -4.80
CA LEU A 302 9.11 8.84 -6.23
C LEU A 302 8.02 7.94 -6.82
N VAL A 303 7.35 8.43 -7.87
CA VAL A 303 6.45 7.61 -8.68
C VAL A 303 7.19 7.22 -9.95
N VAL A 304 7.20 5.93 -10.27
CA VAL A 304 7.87 5.38 -11.45
C VAL A 304 6.82 4.81 -12.39
N THR A 305 6.88 5.18 -13.68
CA THR A 305 5.94 4.68 -14.70
C THR A 305 6.65 4.44 -16.03
N ASN A 306 6.00 3.70 -16.94
CA ASN A 306 6.48 3.50 -18.29
C ASN A 306 5.45 4.05 -19.30
N PRO A 307 5.76 5.12 -20.05
CA PRO A 307 4.83 5.70 -21.01
C PRO A 307 4.52 4.79 -22.22
N ALA A 308 5.32 3.75 -22.44
CA ALA A 308 5.09 2.76 -23.47
C ALA A 308 3.92 1.82 -23.15
N ASP A 309 3.34 1.86 -21.95
CA ASP A 309 2.13 1.11 -21.59
C ASP A 309 0.90 1.46 -22.46
N THR A 310 0.97 2.58 -23.17
CA THR A 310 0.00 2.99 -24.20
C THR A 310 0.09 2.15 -25.49
N GLN A 311 1.16 1.37 -25.66
CA GLN A 311 1.48 0.61 -26.88
C GLN A 311 1.66 -0.88 -26.53
N GLY A 312 0.85 -1.79 -27.08
CA GLY A 312 1.06 -3.23 -26.86
C GLY A 312 -0.13 -4.15 -27.18
N TYR A 313 0.13 -5.46 -27.25
CA TYR A 313 -0.87 -6.50 -27.57
C TYR A 313 -1.90 -6.76 -26.46
N PHE A 314 -1.57 -6.42 -25.20
CA PHE A 314 -2.50 -6.44 -24.06
C PHE A 314 -2.91 -5.03 -23.65
N SER A 315 -2.75 -4.05 -24.56
CA SER A 315 -3.28 -2.70 -24.42
C SER A 315 -4.81 -2.71 -24.60
N PRO A 316 -5.55 -1.97 -23.77
CA PRO A 316 -5.02 -0.96 -22.87
C PRO A 316 -4.57 -1.60 -21.56
N PRO A 317 -3.44 -1.11 -21.01
CA PRO A 317 -3.74 -0.20 -19.92
C PRO A 317 -2.84 1.05 -19.96
N HIS A 318 -3.44 2.20 -20.27
CA HIS A 318 -2.80 3.52 -20.18
C HIS A 318 -2.60 3.94 -18.70
N LEU A 319 -2.05 3.08 -17.85
CA LEU A 319 -1.93 3.29 -16.39
C LEU A 319 -1.07 4.53 -16.07
N SER A 320 -0.03 4.76 -16.86
CA SER A 320 0.86 5.91 -16.80
C SER A 320 0.11 7.25 -16.86
N LEU A 321 -1.09 7.28 -17.43
CA LEU A 321 -1.93 8.47 -17.52
C LEU A 321 -2.29 9.05 -16.15
N LEU A 322 -2.40 8.21 -15.11
CA LEU A 322 -2.72 8.64 -13.75
C LEU A 322 -1.49 8.86 -12.87
N ALA A 323 -0.30 8.51 -13.35
CA ALA A 323 0.94 8.65 -12.57
C ALA A 323 1.24 10.11 -12.16
N PRO A 324 1.10 11.13 -13.04
CA PRO A 324 1.30 12.52 -12.65
C PRO A 324 0.35 12.98 -11.54
N PHE A 325 -0.94 12.65 -11.67
CA PHE A 325 -1.95 13.02 -10.69
C PHE A 325 -1.66 12.41 -9.33
N TYR A 326 -1.36 11.11 -9.32
CA TYR A 326 -1.01 10.39 -8.10
C TYR A 326 0.26 10.94 -7.46
N ALA A 327 1.33 11.15 -8.24
CA ALA A 327 2.60 11.69 -7.76
C ALA A 327 2.43 13.02 -7.02
N VAL A 328 1.72 13.97 -7.64
CA VAL A 328 1.48 15.28 -7.00
C VAL A 328 0.58 15.13 -5.76
N SER A 329 -0.44 14.28 -5.81
CA SER A 329 -1.37 14.07 -4.68
C SER A 329 -0.71 13.48 -3.43
N ARG A 330 0.43 12.79 -3.59
CA ARG A 330 1.25 12.27 -2.50
C ARG A 330 2.47 13.12 -2.18
N GLY A 331 2.56 14.31 -2.78
CA GLY A 331 3.68 15.20 -2.58
C GLY A 331 5.00 14.55 -3.01
N GLY A 332 4.99 13.82 -4.13
CA GLY A 332 6.17 13.25 -4.78
C GLY A 332 6.49 13.90 -6.12
N THR A 333 7.37 13.28 -6.88
CA THR A 333 7.61 13.58 -8.31
C THR A 333 7.53 12.32 -9.16
N LEU A 334 7.60 12.47 -10.48
CA LEU A 334 7.52 11.41 -11.46
C LEU A 334 8.90 11.10 -12.06
N LEU A 335 9.15 9.81 -12.30
CA LEU A 335 10.22 9.28 -13.13
C LEU A 335 9.60 8.36 -14.18
N THR A 336 10.03 8.50 -15.43
CA THR A 336 9.66 7.59 -16.52
C THR A 336 10.84 6.68 -16.86
N THR A 337 10.57 5.44 -17.24
CA THR A 337 11.58 4.43 -17.58
C THR A 337 10.98 3.39 -18.53
N GLY A 338 11.78 2.47 -19.07
CA GLY A 338 11.34 1.30 -19.81
C GLY A 338 10.75 0.19 -18.93
N ALA A 339 10.60 -0.99 -19.53
CA ALA A 339 10.01 -2.15 -18.86
C ALA A 339 11.04 -3.04 -18.16
N ASP A 340 12.34 -2.89 -18.45
CA ASP A 340 13.37 -3.77 -17.93
C ASP A 340 13.64 -3.50 -16.43
N PRO A 341 13.62 -4.53 -15.56
CA PRO A 341 13.80 -4.33 -14.12
C PRO A 341 15.17 -3.78 -13.71
N GLU A 342 16.23 -4.01 -14.49
CA GLU A 342 17.55 -3.43 -14.20
C GLU A 342 17.61 -1.96 -14.67
N GLU A 343 17.04 -1.63 -15.83
CA GLU A 343 16.86 -0.24 -16.27
C GLU A 343 16.08 0.59 -15.24
N ILE A 344 14.99 0.03 -14.69
CA ILE A 344 14.20 0.67 -13.62
C ILE A 344 15.09 0.94 -12.39
N ALA A 345 15.91 -0.04 -11.98
CA ALA A 345 16.77 0.11 -10.82
C ALA A 345 17.89 1.14 -11.04
N GLU A 346 18.50 1.14 -12.23
CA GLU A 346 19.51 2.13 -12.63
C GLU A 346 18.92 3.54 -12.67
N ALA A 347 17.70 3.71 -13.20
CA ALA A 347 17.01 5.00 -13.26
C ALA A 347 16.70 5.55 -11.87
N VAL A 348 16.23 4.71 -10.93
CA VAL A 348 16.00 5.12 -9.54
C VAL A 348 17.31 5.49 -8.84
N ALA A 349 18.36 4.69 -9.02
CA ALA A 349 19.68 4.99 -8.44
C ALA A 349 20.27 6.31 -8.97
N ALA A 350 20.13 6.57 -10.27
CA ALA A 350 20.56 7.82 -10.90
C ALA A 350 19.77 9.03 -10.37
N PHE A 351 18.47 8.86 -10.15
CA PHE A 351 17.62 9.88 -9.52
C PHE A 351 18.10 10.20 -8.09
N GLU A 352 18.34 9.18 -7.25
CA GLU A 352 18.80 9.39 -5.87
C GLU A 352 20.19 10.05 -5.79
N ALA A 353 21.10 9.67 -6.70
CA ALA A 353 22.42 10.27 -6.79
C ALA A 353 22.36 11.79 -7.05
N THR A 354 21.31 12.25 -7.73
CA THR A 354 21.12 13.66 -8.09
C THR A 354 20.27 14.42 -7.06
N HIS A 355 19.22 13.77 -6.53
CA HIS A 355 18.18 14.45 -5.73
C HIS A 355 18.14 14.06 -4.24
N GLY A 356 19.05 13.18 -3.82
CA GLY A 356 19.09 12.62 -2.48
C GLY A 356 18.20 11.38 -2.32
N PRO A 357 18.23 10.76 -1.14
CA PRO A 357 17.57 9.48 -0.90
C PRO A 357 16.04 9.61 -0.92
N VAL A 358 15.39 8.69 -1.64
CA VAL A 358 13.94 8.52 -1.64
C VAL A 358 13.54 7.54 -0.55
N THR A 359 12.36 7.76 0.02
CA THR A 359 11.83 6.91 1.08
C THR A 359 10.72 5.99 0.59
N HIS A 360 9.91 6.48 -0.35
CA HIS A 360 8.75 5.79 -0.88
C HIS A 360 8.89 5.71 -2.39
N ILE A 361 8.60 4.54 -2.95
CA ILE A 361 8.59 4.30 -4.38
C ILE A 361 7.26 3.65 -4.74
N THR A 362 6.52 4.27 -5.65
CA THR A 362 5.29 3.68 -6.21
C THR A 362 5.46 3.44 -7.69
N PHE A 363 5.32 2.18 -8.09
CA PHE A 363 5.25 1.79 -9.49
C PHE A 363 3.82 1.95 -9.99
N VAL A 364 3.57 2.81 -10.97
CA VAL A 364 2.27 2.94 -11.64
C VAL A 364 2.36 2.22 -12.98
N GLY A 365 1.84 1.01 -13.02
CA GLY A 365 2.00 0.08 -14.13
C GLY A 365 1.88 -1.37 -13.68
N ASP A 366 1.38 -2.25 -14.56
CA ASP A 366 1.39 -3.69 -14.34
C ASP A 366 2.80 -4.27 -14.58
N TYR A 367 2.94 -5.60 -14.47
CA TYR A 367 4.23 -6.26 -14.66
C TYR A 367 4.69 -6.31 -16.13
N LEU A 368 3.84 -5.96 -17.09
CA LEU A 368 4.21 -5.86 -18.51
C LEU A 368 4.81 -4.48 -18.79
N ALA A 369 4.20 -3.42 -18.24
CA ALA A 369 4.70 -2.06 -18.36
C ALA A 369 5.97 -1.84 -17.53
N LEU A 370 6.03 -2.40 -16.32
CA LEU A 370 7.15 -2.29 -15.40
C LEU A 370 7.55 -3.69 -14.92
N GLY A 371 8.47 -4.32 -15.65
CA GLY A 371 8.92 -5.69 -15.44
C GLY A 371 9.41 -5.97 -14.02
N MET A 372 9.27 -7.21 -13.59
CA MET A 372 9.71 -7.65 -12.26
C MET A 372 11.00 -8.45 -12.37
N LYS A 373 11.82 -8.41 -11.31
CA LYS A 373 12.96 -9.33 -11.20
C LYS A 373 12.46 -10.76 -10.98
N GLU A 374 13.23 -11.72 -11.47
CA GLU A 374 12.98 -13.14 -11.23
C GLU A 374 14.11 -13.77 -10.43
N MET A 375 13.76 -14.70 -9.56
CA MET A 375 14.71 -15.46 -8.77
C MET A 375 14.35 -16.95 -8.75
N VAL A 376 15.37 -17.81 -8.73
CA VAL A 376 15.20 -19.24 -8.47
C VAL A 376 14.83 -19.48 -7.01
N ASP A 377 13.95 -20.46 -6.74
CA ASP A 377 13.51 -20.79 -5.39
C ASP A 377 14.68 -21.28 -4.50
N PRO A 378 15.08 -20.52 -3.46
CA PRO A 378 16.23 -20.89 -2.63
C PRO A 378 16.04 -22.20 -1.87
N ASP A 379 14.79 -22.61 -1.58
CA ASP A 379 14.47 -23.87 -0.90
C ASP A 379 14.64 -25.07 -1.84
N GLN A 380 14.26 -24.92 -3.11
CA GLN A 380 14.41 -25.96 -4.13
C GLN A 380 15.86 -26.14 -4.59
N VAL A 381 16.59 -25.04 -4.80
CA VAL A 381 18.02 -25.07 -5.10
C VAL A 381 18.77 -25.86 -4.03
N TYR A 382 18.51 -25.56 -2.75
CA TYR A 382 19.14 -26.28 -1.65
C TYR A 382 18.74 -27.75 -1.57
N SER A 383 17.51 -28.08 -1.94
CA SER A 383 16.99 -29.44 -1.94
C SER A 383 17.52 -30.28 -3.13
N GLY A 384 18.33 -29.70 -4.01
CA GLY A 384 18.89 -30.40 -5.18
C GLY A 384 17.87 -30.64 -6.28
N VAL A 385 16.82 -29.83 -6.36
CA VAL A 385 15.86 -29.90 -7.47
C VAL A 385 16.58 -29.49 -8.76
N GLU A 386 16.56 -30.35 -9.77
CA GLU A 386 17.28 -30.17 -11.05
C GLU A 386 16.85 -28.90 -11.80
N HIS A 387 15.55 -28.59 -11.77
CA HIS A 387 14.97 -27.42 -12.41
C HIS A 387 14.17 -26.61 -11.38
N PRO A 388 14.85 -25.83 -10.53
CA PRO A 388 14.18 -25.04 -9.52
C PRO A 388 13.28 -24.00 -10.20
N ARG A 389 12.07 -23.83 -9.66
CA ARG A 389 11.12 -22.84 -10.18
C ARG A 389 11.69 -21.44 -10.06
N ARG A 390 11.39 -20.60 -11.05
CA ARG A 390 11.64 -19.16 -11.04
C ARG A 390 10.36 -18.45 -10.60
N PHE A 391 10.51 -17.42 -9.79
CA PHE A 391 9.39 -16.62 -9.29
C PHE A 391 9.73 -15.14 -9.40
N LYS A 392 8.68 -14.34 -9.57
CA LYS A 392 8.78 -12.88 -9.50
C LYS A 392 9.10 -12.46 -8.07
N ILE A 393 9.94 -11.44 -7.93
CA ILE A 393 10.21 -10.78 -6.65
C ILE A 393 9.96 -9.28 -6.79
N PRO A 394 9.55 -8.59 -5.71
CA PRO A 394 9.33 -7.15 -5.72
C PRO A 394 10.60 -6.40 -6.13
N LEU A 395 10.44 -5.40 -7.01
CA LEU A 395 11.54 -4.52 -7.42
C LEU A 395 12.09 -3.75 -6.22
N LEU A 396 13.40 -3.48 -6.24
CA LEU A 396 14.09 -2.66 -5.24
C LEU A 396 13.92 -3.13 -3.79
N ALA A 397 13.52 -4.39 -3.59
CA ALA A 397 13.48 -4.96 -2.25
C ALA A 397 14.91 -5.19 -1.69
N GLY A 398 15.92 -5.37 -2.57
CA GLY A 398 17.32 -5.70 -2.23
C GLY A 398 17.49 -7.12 -1.68
N LEU A 399 16.38 -7.82 -1.48
CA LEU A 399 16.34 -9.05 -0.72
C LEU A 399 17.07 -10.19 -1.42
N GLU A 400 17.24 -10.17 -2.75
CA GLU A 400 17.89 -11.21 -3.54
C GLU A 400 19.32 -11.56 -3.07
N HIS A 401 19.98 -10.61 -2.41
CA HIS A 401 21.32 -10.74 -1.86
C HIS A 401 21.35 -10.79 -0.33
N LEU A 402 20.21 -11.04 0.32
CA LEU A 402 20.00 -10.89 1.77
C LEU A 402 20.32 -9.47 2.27
N GLU A 403 20.28 -8.49 1.37
CA GLU A 403 20.41 -7.09 1.74
C GLU A 403 19.10 -6.60 2.35
N PRO A 404 19.17 -5.62 3.25
CA PRO A 404 18.00 -5.17 3.96
C PRO A 404 17.12 -4.29 3.09
N ALA A 405 15.81 -4.42 3.27
CA ALA A 405 14.85 -3.58 2.57
C ALA A 405 15.04 -2.12 3.02
N ALA A 406 15.35 -1.24 2.05
CA ALA A 406 15.59 0.18 2.29
C ALA A 406 14.41 1.07 1.89
N TYR A 407 13.59 0.60 0.94
CA TYR A 407 12.53 1.39 0.32
C TYR A 407 11.14 0.89 0.69
N ALA A 408 10.24 1.83 0.98
CA ALA A 408 8.81 1.58 1.08
C ALA A 408 8.24 1.48 -0.34
N VAL A 409 8.25 0.27 -0.90
CA VAL A 409 7.86 -0.02 -2.28
C VAL A 409 6.42 -0.51 -2.35
N ALA A 410 5.66 0.01 -3.31
CA ALA A 410 4.36 -0.53 -3.69
C ALA A 410 4.11 -0.38 -5.19
N ARG A 411 3.04 -1.02 -5.66
CA ARG A 411 2.58 -0.96 -7.04
C ARG A 411 1.10 -0.58 -7.13
N LEU A 412 0.78 0.38 -7.98
CA LEU A 412 -0.57 0.62 -8.46
C LEU A 412 -0.74 -0.11 -9.79
N ALA A 413 -1.32 -1.31 -9.72
CA ALA A 413 -1.63 -2.16 -10.86
C ALA A 413 -3.15 -2.33 -10.96
N ALA A 414 -3.65 -2.32 -12.19
CA ALA A 414 -5.06 -2.52 -12.52
C ALA A 414 -5.15 -3.17 -13.90
N GLU A 415 -6.31 -3.75 -14.23
CA GLU A 415 -6.56 -4.31 -15.56
C GLU A 415 -6.55 -3.23 -16.64
N ASP A 416 -7.01 -2.03 -16.29
CA ASP A 416 -7.07 -0.87 -17.17
C ASP A 416 -6.96 0.46 -16.39
N VAL A 417 -6.92 1.56 -17.12
CA VAL A 417 -6.81 2.91 -16.53
C VAL A 417 -8.08 3.33 -15.78
N TYR A 418 -9.24 2.76 -16.10
CA TYR A 418 -10.51 3.06 -15.44
C TYR A 418 -10.51 2.45 -14.04
N ASP A 419 -10.16 1.17 -13.91
CA ASP A 419 -9.99 0.47 -12.64
C ASP A 419 -8.95 1.17 -11.76
N LEU A 420 -7.82 1.58 -12.35
CA LEU A 420 -6.81 2.36 -11.63
C LEU A 420 -7.36 3.71 -11.17
N SER A 421 -8.18 4.39 -11.98
CA SER A 421 -8.78 5.68 -11.59
C SER A 421 -9.67 5.56 -10.36
N TYR A 422 -10.41 4.46 -10.21
CA TYR A 422 -11.21 4.20 -9.02
C TYR A 422 -10.32 3.91 -7.81
N GLN A 423 -9.22 3.17 -7.99
CA GLN A 423 -8.27 2.92 -6.92
C GLN A 423 -7.60 4.22 -6.45
N VAL A 424 -7.04 5.01 -7.37
CA VAL A 424 -6.43 6.32 -7.07
C VAL A 424 -7.47 7.27 -6.49
N GLY A 425 -8.67 7.31 -7.03
CA GLY A 425 -9.78 8.10 -6.51
C GLY A 425 -10.07 7.80 -5.04
N ARG A 426 -10.07 6.52 -4.63
CA ARG A 426 -10.28 6.11 -3.23
C ARG A 426 -9.11 6.51 -2.33
N ILE A 427 -7.90 6.44 -2.87
CA ILE A 427 -6.65 6.78 -2.17
C ILE A 427 -6.56 8.30 -1.90
N VAL A 428 -6.97 9.13 -2.86
CA VAL A 428 -6.88 10.60 -2.76
C VAL A 428 -8.12 11.23 -2.13
N ALA A 429 -9.28 10.58 -2.23
CA ALA A 429 -10.51 11.10 -1.65
C ALA A 429 -10.33 11.27 -0.14
N PRO A 430 -10.59 12.48 0.41
CA PRO A 430 -10.60 12.66 1.85
C PRO A 430 -11.57 11.65 2.47
N GLU A 431 -11.16 11.03 3.58
CA GLU A 431 -11.98 10.12 4.39
C GLU A 431 -13.15 10.88 5.00
N ARG A 432 -14.13 11.28 4.19
CA ARG A 432 -15.29 12.08 4.59
C ARG A 432 -16.35 11.23 5.29
N THR A 433 -16.28 9.91 5.16
CA THR A 433 -17.40 9.01 5.46
C THR A 433 -17.05 7.79 6.30
N LEU A 434 -15.84 7.68 6.83
CA LEU A 434 -15.46 6.50 7.60
C LEU A 434 -16.04 6.57 9.01
N THR A 435 -16.79 5.53 9.36
CA THR A 435 -17.42 5.41 10.67
C THR A 435 -16.34 5.50 11.76
N PRO A 436 -16.63 6.11 12.92
CA PRO A 436 -15.64 6.23 14.00
C PRO A 436 -15.19 4.88 14.58
N ARG A 437 -15.86 3.78 14.23
CA ARG A 437 -15.54 2.42 14.69
C ARG A 437 -14.77 1.68 13.61
N ARG A 438 -13.54 1.27 13.93
CA ARG A 438 -12.75 0.39 13.06
C ARG A 438 -13.16 -1.04 13.25
N GLU A 439 -13.39 -1.72 12.15
CA GLU A 439 -13.69 -3.15 12.14
C GLU A 439 -12.60 -3.88 11.38
N ALA A 440 -12.06 -4.93 12.00
CA ALA A 440 -11.11 -5.84 11.38
C ALA A 440 -11.74 -7.23 11.28
N LEU A 441 -11.54 -7.90 10.15
CA LEU A 441 -11.92 -9.29 9.94
C LEU A 441 -10.67 -10.15 9.82
N ILE A 442 -10.54 -11.17 10.66
CA ILE A 442 -9.44 -12.14 10.62
C ILE A 442 -10.03 -13.53 10.35
N LEU A 443 -9.55 -14.14 9.28
CA LEU A 443 -9.96 -15.48 8.85
C LEU A 443 -8.70 -16.34 8.74
N SER A 444 -8.65 -17.47 9.44
CA SER A 444 -7.47 -18.34 9.38
C SER A 444 -7.81 -19.83 9.45
N ASN A 445 -6.97 -20.63 8.77
CA ASN A 445 -6.92 -22.08 8.92
C ASN A 445 -8.21 -22.82 8.51
N ALA A 446 -8.89 -22.37 7.46
CA ALA A 446 -10.12 -23.00 6.97
C ALA A 446 -9.99 -24.52 6.70
N ASP A 447 -8.81 -24.97 6.29
CA ASP A 447 -8.51 -26.38 5.95
C ASP A 447 -7.97 -27.22 7.12
N LEU A 448 -7.83 -26.64 8.31
CA LEU A 448 -7.29 -27.25 9.53
C LEU A 448 -5.81 -27.67 9.45
N LYS A 449 -5.05 -27.24 8.43
CA LYS A 449 -3.62 -27.59 8.26
C LYS A 449 -2.66 -26.51 8.76
N PHE A 450 -3.12 -25.28 8.90
CA PHE A 450 -2.35 -24.09 9.24
C PHE A 450 -2.48 -23.70 10.72
N ILE A 451 -2.36 -24.67 11.63
CA ILE A 451 -2.55 -24.45 13.09
C ILE A 451 -1.62 -23.36 13.66
N VAL A 452 -0.38 -23.24 13.15
CA VAL A 452 0.53 -22.17 13.59
C VAL A 452 0.05 -20.79 13.09
N ALA A 453 -0.50 -20.72 11.88
CA ALA A 453 -1.07 -19.48 11.36
C ALA A 453 -2.30 -19.06 12.17
N GLU A 454 -3.15 -20.03 12.56
CA GLU A 454 -4.28 -19.79 13.45
C GLU A 454 -3.82 -19.14 14.76
N LEU A 455 -2.82 -19.74 15.42
CA LEU A 455 -2.30 -19.21 16.68
C LEU A 455 -1.70 -17.80 16.53
N VAL A 456 -0.97 -17.53 15.45
CA VAL A 456 -0.46 -16.17 15.17
C VAL A 456 -1.60 -15.20 14.90
N SER A 457 -2.66 -15.63 14.21
CA SER A 457 -3.85 -14.82 13.94
C SER A 457 -4.62 -14.46 15.22
N MET A 458 -4.68 -15.37 16.20
CA MET A 458 -5.25 -15.11 17.53
C MET A 458 -4.46 -14.02 18.26
N VAL A 459 -3.14 -13.97 18.08
CA VAL A 459 -2.28 -12.93 18.66
C VAL A 459 -2.52 -11.61 17.95
N SER A 460 -2.52 -11.57 16.60
CA SER A 460 -2.85 -10.37 15.83
C SER A 460 -4.23 -9.80 16.17
N ALA A 461 -5.22 -10.66 16.46
CA ALA A 461 -6.53 -10.22 16.95
C ALA A 461 -6.41 -9.43 18.27
N LYS A 462 -5.60 -9.93 19.22
CA LYS A 462 -5.35 -9.25 20.50
C LYS A 462 -4.62 -7.92 20.32
N GLU A 463 -3.63 -7.85 19.42
CA GLU A 463 -2.92 -6.60 19.13
C GLU A 463 -3.84 -5.55 18.50
N LEU A 464 -4.76 -5.95 17.61
CA LEU A 464 -5.77 -5.07 17.03
C LEU A 464 -6.79 -4.57 18.06
N GLU A 465 -7.29 -5.48 18.92
CA GLU A 465 -8.16 -5.12 20.06
C GLU A 465 -7.48 -4.12 21.00
N ASN A 466 -6.17 -4.30 21.24
CA ASN A 466 -5.36 -3.47 22.13
C ASN A 466 -5.35 -1.99 21.73
N VAL A 467 -5.45 -1.70 20.42
CA VAL A 467 -5.48 -0.34 19.86
C VAL A 467 -6.89 0.09 19.41
N GLY A 468 -7.92 -0.66 19.81
CA GLY A 468 -9.32 -0.26 19.73
C GLY A 468 -10.07 -0.68 18.46
N TYR A 469 -9.56 -1.64 17.69
CA TYR A 469 -10.36 -2.26 16.63
C TYR A 469 -11.48 -3.12 17.24
N ALA A 470 -12.64 -3.12 16.61
CA ALA A 470 -13.63 -4.18 16.77
C ALA A 470 -13.23 -5.35 15.88
N VAL A 471 -12.70 -6.41 16.49
CA VAL A 471 -12.16 -7.55 15.76
C VAL A 471 -13.20 -8.66 15.64
N HIS A 472 -13.41 -9.11 14.41
CA HIS A 472 -14.22 -10.27 14.05
C HIS A 472 -13.23 -11.35 13.61
N ALA A 473 -13.03 -12.38 14.44
CA ALA A 473 -12.02 -13.40 14.18
C ALA A 473 -12.63 -14.81 14.13
N TYR A 474 -12.36 -15.53 13.05
CA TYR A 474 -12.91 -16.86 12.79
C TYR A 474 -11.81 -17.83 12.36
N TYR A 475 -11.90 -19.05 12.89
CA TYR A 475 -10.83 -20.05 12.77
C TYR A 475 -11.36 -21.44 12.40
N GLY A 476 -10.55 -22.20 11.67
CA GLY A 476 -10.85 -23.59 11.39
C GLY A 476 -12.16 -23.76 10.62
N ARG A 477 -13.00 -24.69 11.09
CA ARG A 477 -14.30 -24.99 10.47
C ARG A 477 -15.33 -23.86 10.53
N GLN A 478 -15.08 -22.82 11.32
CA GLN A 478 -15.94 -21.64 11.32
C GLN A 478 -15.83 -20.90 9.99
N VAL A 479 -14.64 -20.91 9.37
CA VAL A 479 -14.38 -20.25 8.09
C VAL A 479 -15.01 -21.08 6.97
N ASN A 480 -16.12 -20.57 6.44
CA ASN A 480 -16.84 -21.14 5.30
C ASN A 480 -17.34 -20.02 4.39
N ARG A 481 -17.83 -20.41 3.20
CA ARG A 481 -18.29 -19.48 2.17
C ARG A 481 -19.37 -18.53 2.68
N GLU A 482 -20.38 -19.04 3.38
CA GLU A 482 -21.51 -18.25 3.87
C GLU A 482 -21.07 -17.19 4.88
N LEU A 483 -20.21 -17.58 5.82
CA LEU A 483 -19.65 -16.67 6.83
C LEU A 483 -18.81 -15.57 6.17
N VAL A 484 -17.89 -15.96 5.28
CA VAL A 484 -16.98 -15.01 4.62
C VAL A 484 -17.80 -13.96 3.87
N ARG A 485 -18.79 -14.38 3.09
CA ARG A 485 -19.70 -13.48 2.36
C ARG A 485 -20.48 -12.54 3.28
N ALA A 486 -20.90 -13.02 4.44
CA ALA A 486 -21.66 -12.22 5.41
C ALA A 486 -20.79 -11.19 6.15
N GLU A 487 -19.52 -11.51 6.42
CA GLU A 487 -18.64 -10.70 7.26
C GLU A 487 -17.81 -9.67 6.50
N LEU A 488 -17.55 -9.87 5.20
CA LEU A 488 -16.71 -8.95 4.40
C LEU A 488 -17.20 -7.50 4.34
N PRO A 489 -18.51 -7.21 4.12
CA PRO A 489 -18.98 -5.83 4.04
C PRO A 489 -18.70 -5.05 5.33
N GLY A 490 -18.38 -3.75 5.23
CA GLY A 490 -18.13 -2.88 6.39
C GLY A 490 -16.75 -3.01 7.05
N LYS A 491 -15.91 -3.96 6.62
CA LYS A 491 -14.61 -4.20 7.23
C LYS A 491 -13.56 -3.26 6.66
N HIS A 492 -12.73 -2.69 7.53
CA HIS A 492 -11.68 -1.72 7.17
C HIS A 492 -10.33 -2.40 6.95
N LEU A 493 -10.09 -3.47 7.70
CA LEU A 493 -8.91 -4.34 7.60
C LEU A 493 -9.39 -5.78 7.47
N ILE A 494 -8.90 -6.49 6.46
CA ILE A 494 -9.17 -7.93 6.27
C ILE A 494 -7.85 -8.66 6.29
N VAL A 495 -7.73 -9.70 7.11
CA VAL A 495 -6.56 -10.57 7.20
C VAL A 495 -6.99 -12.00 6.88
N TRP A 496 -6.45 -12.55 5.80
CA TRP A 496 -6.70 -13.92 5.36
C TRP A 496 -5.42 -14.75 5.46
N HIS A 497 -5.45 -15.80 6.27
CA HIS A 497 -4.37 -16.78 6.43
C HIS A 497 -4.87 -18.18 6.00
N GLY A 498 -4.64 -18.54 4.75
CA GLY A 498 -5.16 -19.79 4.19
C GLY A 498 -4.67 -20.09 2.78
N HIS A 499 -5.35 -21.02 2.10
CA HIS A 499 -5.07 -21.25 0.70
C HIS A 499 -5.66 -20.09 -0.14
N PRO A 500 -4.98 -19.70 -1.23
CA PRO A 500 -5.41 -18.58 -2.07
C PRO A 500 -6.69 -18.89 -2.86
N ARG A 501 -6.94 -20.17 -3.19
CA ARG A 501 -8.11 -20.60 -3.98
C ARG A 501 -9.41 -20.43 -3.21
N ASP A 502 -9.34 -20.63 -1.89
CA ASP A 502 -10.49 -20.59 -1.01
C ASP A 502 -11.25 -19.26 -1.16
N LEU A 503 -10.53 -18.14 -1.18
CA LEU A 503 -11.15 -16.82 -1.05
C LEU A 503 -11.83 -16.33 -2.34
N THR A 504 -11.17 -16.42 -3.49
CA THR A 504 -11.66 -15.87 -4.77
C THR A 504 -12.39 -16.89 -5.63
N VAL A 505 -11.97 -18.16 -5.58
CA VAL A 505 -12.56 -19.23 -6.39
C VAL A 505 -13.64 -19.97 -5.61
N ASP A 506 -13.30 -20.53 -4.44
CA ASP A 506 -14.22 -21.44 -3.75
C ASP A 506 -15.32 -20.69 -2.99
N TYR A 507 -15.00 -19.53 -2.42
CA TYR A 507 -15.96 -18.64 -1.75
C TYR A 507 -16.53 -17.58 -2.70
N GLU A 508 -15.99 -17.52 -3.92
CA GLU A 508 -16.45 -16.67 -5.03
C GLU A 508 -16.60 -15.20 -4.61
N ILE A 509 -15.64 -14.67 -3.85
CA ILE A 509 -15.53 -13.21 -3.67
C ILE A 509 -15.27 -12.61 -5.05
N GLY A 510 -16.03 -11.59 -5.42
CA GLY A 510 -15.93 -10.93 -6.74
C GLY A 510 -17.03 -11.31 -7.73
N VAL A 511 -17.72 -12.44 -7.52
CA VAL A 511 -18.85 -12.86 -8.38
C VAL A 511 -20.17 -12.25 -7.91
N VAL A 512 -20.28 -12.01 -6.59
CA VAL A 512 -21.42 -11.33 -5.97
C VAL A 512 -21.02 -9.88 -5.73
N ASP A 513 -21.95 -8.93 -5.87
CA ASP A 513 -21.75 -7.50 -5.59
C ASP A 513 -21.46 -7.28 -4.09
N GLN A 514 -20.24 -7.62 -3.68
CA GLN A 514 -19.73 -7.66 -2.30
C GLN A 514 -18.65 -6.61 -2.14
N ARG A 515 -19.12 -5.40 -1.89
CA ARG A 515 -18.25 -4.25 -1.83
C ARG A 515 -17.50 -4.20 -0.51
N LEU A 516 -16.20 -3.99 -0.62
CA LEU A 516 -15.30 -3.83 0.49
C LEU A 516 -15.26 -2.34 0.87
N ASP A 517 -15.51 -2.07 2.13
CA ASP A 517 -15.16 -0.78 2.73
C ASP A 517 -13.67 -0.73 3.15
N ALA A 518 -12.93 -1.81 2.84
CA ALA A 518 -11.60 -2.07 3.33
C ALA A 518 -10.56 -1.10 2.76
N GLY A 519 -9.84 -0.44 3.66
CA GLY A 519 -8.60 0.24 3.29
C GLY A 519 -7.51 -0.77 2.94
N LEU A 520 -7.45 -1.91 3.64
CA LEU A 520 -6.36 -2.87 3.52
C LEU A 520 -6.83 -4.32 3.60
N VAL A 521 -6.34 -5.14 2.66
CA VAL A 521 -6.49 -6.60 2.66
C VAL A 521 -5.10 -7.25 2.74
N VAL A 522 -4.87 -8.12 3.71
CA VAL A 522 -3.63 -8.89 3.87
C VAL A 522 -3.89 -10.36 3.54
N LEU A 523 -3.33 -10.83 2.43
CA LEU A 523 -3.50 -12.17 1.88
C LEU A 523 -2.25 -13.03 2.12
N GLN A 524 -2.18 -13.66 3.30
CA GLN A 524 -1.22 -14.72 3.57
C GLN A 524 -1.72 -16.02 2.94
N GLY A 525 -1.38 -16.20 1.66
CA GLY A 525 -1.58 -17.41 0.89
C GLY A 525 -0.47 -17.52 -0.15
N CYS A 526 -0.33 -18.67 -0.79
CA CYS A 526 0.67 -18.86 -1.85
C CYS A 526 0.25 -18.16 -3.15
N TYR A 527 1.15 -17.45 -3.84
CA TYR A 527 0.88 -16.87 -5.17
C TYR A 527 -0.35 -15.95 -5.23
N THR A 528 -0.70 -15.29 -4.12
CA THR A 528 -1.90 -14.44 -4.10
C THR A 528 -1.79 -13.28 -5.08
N LEU A 529 -0.59 -12.73 -5.33
CA LEU A 529 -0.36 -11.63 -6.29
C LEU A 529 -0.04 -12.07 -7.73
N ASP A 530 0.24 -13.35 -7.96
CA ASP A 530 0.48 -13.89 -9.31
C ASP A 530 -0.83 -14.42 -9.95
N ARG A 531 -1.93 -14.34 -9.22
CA ARG A 531 -3.29 -14.69 -9.66
C ARG A 531 -4.12 -13.41 -9.84
N ASN A 532 -5.37 -13.56 -10.26
CA ASN A 532 -6.30 -12.44 -10.34
C ASN A 532 -6.84 -11.98 -8.97
N ASP A 533 -6.42 -12.62 -7.88
CA ASP A 533 -6.93 -12.37 -6.53
C ASP A 533 -6.82 -10.88 -6.11
N PRO A 534 -5.69 -10.17 -6.27
CA PRO A 534 -5.61 -8.75 -5.94
C PRO A 534 -6.46 -7.86 -6.84
N TYR A 535 -6.61 -8.17 -8.14
CA TYR A 535 -7.49 -7.41 -9.02
C TYR A 535 -8.92 -7.48 -8.52
N VAL A 536 -9.39 -8.68 -8.15
CA VAL A 536 -10.71 -8.87 -7.55
C VAL A 536 -10.86 -8.03 -6.30
N MET A 537 -9.90 -8.04 -5.37
CA MET A 537 -10.00 -7.23 -4.14
C MET A 537 -10.01 -5.73 -4.43
N VAL A 538 -9.14 -5.24 -5.33
CA VAL A 538 -9.06 -3.83 -5.69
C VAL A 538 -10.34 -3.37 -6.39
N GLN A 539 -10.87 -4.17 -7.31
CA GLN A 539 -12.17 -3.94 -7.95
C GLN A 539 -13.25 -3.85 -6.89
N GLN A 540 -13.36 -4.83 -5.98
CA GLN A 540 -14.39 -4.85 -4.94
C GLN A 540 -14.29 -3.70 -3.92
N GLY A 541 -13.20 -2.92 -3.86
CA GLY A 541 -13.14 -1.72 -3.04
C GLY A 541 -11.88 -1.60 -2.16
N ALA A 542 -11.00 -2.60 -2.13
CA ALA A 542 -9.74 -2.52 -1.40
C ALA A 542 -8.85 -1.39 -1.92
N ALA A 543 -8.41 -0.48 -1.05
CA ALA A 543 -7.44 0.55 -1.42
C ALA A 543 -6.02 -0.01 -1.53
N ALA A 544 -5.69 -1.01 -0.70
CA ALA A 544 -4.44 -1.73 -0.73
C ALA A 544 -4.63 -3.24 -0.48
N VAL A 545 -3.75 -4.03 -1.11
CA VAL A 545 -3.65 -5.48 -0.96
C VAL A 545 -2.19 -5.86 -0.72
N VAL A 546 -1.93 -6.56 0.37
CA VAL A 546 -0.63 -7.21 0.63
C VAL A 546 -0.78 -8.69 0.30
N GLY A 547 0.11 -9.24 -0.50
CA GLY A 547 0.06 -10.64 -0.90
C GLY A 547 1.42 -11.18 -1.29
N THR A 548 1.49 -12.36 -1.92
CA THR A 548 2.73 -13.05 -2.25
C THR A 548 2.85 -13.43 -3.73
N TYR A 549 4.05 -13.37 -4.29
CA TYR A 549 4.34 -13.86 -5.66
C TYR A 549 4.78 -15.33 -5.75
N MET A 550 5.02 -15.97 -4.61
CA MET A 550 5.46 -17.35 -4.56
C MET A 550 4.78 -18.10 -3.42
N ALA A 551 4.93 -19.42 -3.38
CA ALA A 551 4.42 -20.16 -2.24
C ALA A 551 5.09 -19.69 -0.94
N VAL A 552 4.36 -19.60 0.15
CA VAL A 552 4.90 -19.26 1.47
C VAL A 552 4.51 -20.31 2.49
N TYR A 553 5.39 -20.55 3.46
CA TYR A 553 5.07 -21.45 4.56
C TYR A 553 4.23 -20.71 5.59
N SER A 554 3.20 -21.37 6.12
CA SER A 554 2.20 -20.74 6.99
C SER A 554 2.81 -19.96 8.16
N ALA A 555 3.84 -20.52 8.79
CA ALA A 555 4.46 -19.89 9.94
C ALA A 555 5.31 -18.65 9.58
N SER A 556 6.07 -18.66 8.49
CA SER A 556 6.83 -17.47 8.07
C SER A 556 5.93 -16.41 7.42
N GLY A 557 4.89 -16.83 6.70
CA GLY A 557 3.88 -15.92 6.14
C GLY A 557 3.05 -15.24 7.22
N SER A 558 2.62 -15.96 8.25
CA SER A 558 1.86 -15.35 9.35
C SER A 558 2.74 -14.46 10.22
N ALA A 559 4.01 -14.82 10.39
CA ALA A 559 5.00 -13.97 11.06
C ALA A 559 5.17 -12.64 10.32
N PHE A 560 5.29 -12.67 8.99
CA PHE A 560 5.29 -11.46 8.17
C PHE A 560 4.05 -10.60 8.39
N ALA A 561 2.86 -11.20 8.22
CA ALA A 561 1.60 -10.48 8.33
C ALA A 561 1.42 -9.85 9.72
N LYS A 562 1.81 -10.55 10.78
CA LYS A 562 1.80 -10.01 12.14
C LYS A 562 2.77 -8.82 12.27
N THR A 563 4.04 -8.96 11.89
CA THR A 563 5.01 -7.87 12.02
C THR A 563 4.63 -6.65 11.17
N PHE A 564 4.05 -6.89 10.00
CA PHE A 564 3.48 -5.83 9.17
C PHE A 564 2.37 -5.06 9.91
N LEU A 565 1.43 -5.77 10.53
CA LEU A 565 0.38 -5.13 11.32
C LEU A 565 0.97 -4.40 12.53
N ASP A 566 1.83 -5.04 13.33
CA ASP A 566 2.41 -4.45 14.53
C ASP A 566 3.20 -3.16 14.22
N ALA A 567 3.88 -3.11 13.08
CA ALA A 567 4.50 -1.87 12.59
C ALA A 567 3.49 -0.74 12.42
N MET A 568 2.35 -1.00 11.77
CA MET A 568 1.28 -0.01 11.64
C MET A 568 0.66 0.35 13.00
N LEU A 569 0.51 -0.62 13.90
CA LEU A 569 -0.19 -0.42 15.19
C LEU A 569 0.66 0.32 16.22
N TYR A 570 1.97 0.09 16.24
CA TYR A 570 2.85 0.49 17.34
C TYR A 570 4.02 1.39 16.94
N HIS A 571 4.31 1.51 15.65
CA HIS A 571 5.45 2.30 15.16
C HIS A 571 5.06 3.46 14.26
N ASP A 572 3.76 3.78 14.19
CA ASP A 572 3.22 4.84 13.31
C ASP A 572 3.72 4.70 11.86
N ALA A 573 3.92 3.45 11.42
CA ALA A 573 4.36 3.13 10.08
C ALA A 573 3.17 3.26 9.11
N ASP A 574 3.41 3.85 7.96
CA ASP A 574 2.52 3.65 6.80
C ASP A 574 2.69 2.23 6.22
N LEU A 575 1.87 1.88 5.22
CA LEU A 575 1.87 0.52 4.66
C LEU A 575 3.25 0.14 4.10
N GLY A 576 3.95 1.07 3.45
CA GLY A 576 5.24 0.80 2.84
C GLY A 576 6.36 0.66 3.88
N GLU A 577 6.37 1.49 4.92
CA GLU A 577 7.26 1.31 6.07
C GLU A 577 6.99 0.00 6.83
N ALA A 578 5.72 -0.39 6.96
CA ALA A 578 5.34 -1.68 7.52
C ALA A 578 5.88 -2.86 6.70
N MET A 579 5.85 -2.77 5.36
CA MET A 579 6.51 -3.76 4.48
C MET A 579 8.02 -3.84 4.74
N VAL A 580 8.69 -2.69 4.87
CA VAL A 580 10.13 -2.62 5.18
C VAL A 580 10.43 -3.28 6.52
N HIS A 581 9.66 -2.98 7.56
CA HIS A 581 9.82 -3.54 8.89
C HIS A 581 9.62 -5.07 8.90
N ALA A 582 8.55 -5.56 8.26
CA ALA A 582 8.26 -7.00 8.17
C ALA A 582 9.33 -7.77 7.37
N ARG A 583 9.83 -7.22 6.26
CA ARG A 583 10.94 -7.80 5.48
C ARG A 583 12.22 -7.88 6.32
N ASN A 584 12.58 -6.80 7.00
CA ASN A 584 13.80 -6.74 7.82
C ASN A 584 13.70 -7.61 9.09
N TYR A 585 12.51 -7.79 9.66
CA TYR A 585 12.26 -8.81 10.69
C TYR A 585 12.56 -10.21 10.16
N LEU A 586 12.02 -10.58 8.99
CA LEU A 586 12.28 -11.90 8.42
C LEU A 586 13.76 -12.12 8.08
N LEU A 587 14.49 -11.09 7.63
CA LEU A 587 15.94 -11.19 7.43
C LEU A 587 16.71 -11.39 8.75
N ALA A 588 16.37 -10.62 9.79
CA ALA A 588 16.94 -10.83 11.13
C ALA A 588 16.62 -12.24 11.63
N TYR A 589 15.41 -12.73 11.36
CA TYR A 589 14.98 -14.06 11.74
C TYR A 589 15.69 -15.17 10.96
N VAL A 590 15.97 -14.96 9.66
CA VAL A 590 16.83 -15.84 8.86
C VAL A 590 18.23 -15.92 9.47
N ALA A 591 18.82 -14.77 9.83
CA ALA A 591 20.15 -14.72 10.45
C ALA A 591 20.15 -15.46 11.80
N LEU A 592 19.15 -15.25 12.64
CA LEU A 592 18.98 -15.95 13.92
C LEU A 592 18.86 -17.46 13.70
N LYS A 593 18.01 -17.91 12.77
CA LYS A 593 17.85 -19.33 12.45
C LYS A 593 19.16 -19.98 11.99
N ARG A 594 19.94 -19.30 11.15
CA ARG A 594 21.27 -19.77 10.73
C ARG A 594 22.21 -19.95 11.92
N ARG A 595 22.30 -18.96 12.81
CA ARG A 595 23.14 -19.03 14.03
C ARG A 595 22.72 -20.17 14.97
N ARG A 596 21.43 -20.51 14.98
CA ARG A 596 20.88 -21.64 15.74
C ARG A 596 20.96 -23.00 15.03
N GLY A 597 21.50 -23.06 13.81
CA GLY A 597 21.60 -24.30 13.04
C GLY A 597 20.27 -24.83 12.51
N HIS A 598 19.25 -23.97 12.34
CA HIS A 598 17.98 -24.38 11.77
C HIS A 598 18.03 -24.39 10.23
N ASP A 599 18.01 -25.58 9.62
CA ASP A 599 18.06 -25.75 8.15
C ASP A 599 16.86 -25.12 7.40
N ASP A 600 15.76 -24.86 8.09
CA ASP A 600 14.54 -24.31 7.50
C ASP A 600 14.56 -22.77 7.34
N TRP A 601 15.70 -22.11 7.59
CA TRP A 601 15.85 -20.66 7.40
C TRP A 601 15.48 -20.22 5.98
N ARG A 602 15.72 -21.05 4.97
CA ARG A 602 15.42 -20.77 3.54
C ARG A 602 13.93 -20.54 3.29
N LYS A 603 13.08 -21.23 4.05
CA LYS A 603 11.61 -21.08 4.02
C LYS A 603 11.16 -19.73 4.57
N THR A 604 11.95 -19.18 5.49
CA THR A 604 11.74 -17.84 6.07
C THR A 604 12.22 -16.78 5.08
N TYR A 605 13.38 -17.01 4.47
CA TYR A 605 13.91 -16.14 3.41
C TYR A 605 12.98 -16.05 2.21
N ARG A 606 12.38 -17.18 1.79
CA ARG A 606 11.37 -17.21 0.72
C ARG A 606 10.16 -16.32 1.04
N ALA A 607 9.71 -16.29 2.30
CA ALA A 607 8.64 -15.37 2.70
C ALA A 607 9.08 -13.91 2.58
N ALA A 608 10.30 -13.55 3.01
CA ALA A 608 10.82 -12.19 2.87
C ALA A 608 10.79 -11.71 1.41
N LEU A 609 11.23 -12.56 0.48
CA LEU A 609 11.25 -12.30 -0.96
C LEU A 609 9.86 -12.20 -1.60
N SER A 610 8.85 -12.82 -0.99
CA SER A 610 7.58 -13.07 -1.66
C SER A 610 6.56 -11.95 -1.54
N PHE A 611 6.52 -11.28 -0.38
CA PHE A 611 5.43 -10.36 -0.07
C PHE A 611 5.60 -9.05 -0.81
N ASP A 612 4.52 -8.54 -1.39
CA ASP A 612 4.47 -7.21 -2.01
C ASP A 612 3.19 -6.46 -1.65
N LEU A 613 3.21 -5.16 -1.92
CA LEU A 613 2.10 -4.24 -1.66
C LEU A 613 1.55 -3.70 -2.97
N TRP A 614 0.29 -4.02 -3.27
CA TRP A 614 -0.49 -3.36 -4.30
C TRP A 614 -1.33 -2.27 -3.66
N GLY A 615 -1.18 -1.01 -4.08
CA GLY A 615 -1.82 0.14 -3.44
C GLY A 615 -0.84 1.27 -3.18
N ASP A 616 -1.24 2.16 -2.29
CA ASP A 616 -0.43 3.32 -1.89
C ASP A 616 0.47 2.98 -0.70
N PRO A 617 1.81 3.11 -0.83
CA PRO A 617 2.73 2.81 0.26
C PRO A 617 2.64 3.84 1.39
N THR A 618 2.15 5.05 1.13
CA THR A 618 2.02 6.12 2.12
C THR A 618 0.71 6.07 2.90
N ALA A 619 -0.17 5.12 2.56
CA ALA A 619 -1.45 4.96 3.24
C ALA A 619 -1.24 4.59 4.71
N ARG A 620 -2.09 5.14 5.58
CA ARG A 620 -2.09 4.89 7.03
C ARG A 620 -3.41 4.22 7.43
N PRO A 621 -3.50 3.65 8.63
CA PRO A 621 -4.79 3.20 9.16
C PRO A 621 -5.84 4.32 9.07
N VAL A 622 -7.05 3.94 8.65
CA VAL A 622 -8.23 4.79 8.37
C VAL A 622 -8.66 5.74 9.51
N ALA A 623 -8.05 5.66 10.68
CA ALA A 623 -8.21 6.68 11.71
C ALA A 623 -7.04 6.64 12.71
N PRO A 624 -6.86 7.68 13.56
CA PRO A 624 -5.79 7.73 14.56
C PRO A 624 -5.96 6.65 15.64
N LEU A 625 -5.04 5.69 15.72
CA LEU A 625 -5.10 4.55 16.67
C LEU A 625 -5.31 5.03 18.11
N ARG A 626 -6.09 4.26 18.89
CA ARG A 626 -6.17 4.53 20.33
C ARG A 626 -4.84 4.17 20.96
N THR A 627 -4.50 4.86 22.05
CA THR A 627 -3.36 4.45 22.88
C THR A 627 -3.54 2.98 23.29
N PRO A 628 -2.51 2.14 23.10
CA PRO A 628 -2.58 0.73 23.47
C PRO A 628 -2.98 0.57 24.94
N ALA A 629 -3.95 -0.30 25.23
CA ALA A 629 -4.35 -0.60 26.61
C ALA A 629 -3.23 -1.32 27.39
N HIS A 630 -2.44 -2.13 26.69
CA HIS A 630 -1.22 -2.76 27.17
C HIS A 630 -0.04 -2.24 26.33
N PRO A 631 1.02 -1.72 26.95
CA PRO A 631 2.15 -1.20 26.22
C PRO A 631 2.85 -2.33 25.43
N PRO A 632 3.19 -2.12 24.15
CA PRO A 632 3.90 -3.12 23.37
C PRO A 632 5.38 -3.18 23.77
N VAL A 633 6.06 -4.25 23.39
CA VAL A 633 7.53 -4.31 23.38
C VAL A 633 8.09 -3.15 22.55
N ARG A 634 9.12 -2.47 23.06
CA ARG A 634 9.79 -1.35 22.38
C ARG A 634 11.29 -1.43 22.53
N LEU A 635 12.01 -0.98 21.52
CA LEU A 635 13.46 -0.77 21.58
C LEU A 635 13.73 0.72 21.84
N GLU A 636 14.40 1.05 22.93
CA GLU A 636 14.81 2.41 23.29
C GLU A 636 16.32 2.60 23.10
N ARG A 637 16.73 3.79 22.63
CA ARG A 637 18.12 4.24 22.63
C ARG A 637 18.33 5.27 23.75
N ARG A 638 19.32 5.03 24.62
CA ARG A 638 19.80 5.96 25.65
C ARG A 638 21.31 6.13 25.50
N GLY A 639 21.72 7.18 24.79
CA GLY A 639 23.11 7.38 24.40
C GLY A 639 23.60 6.26 23.48
N GLN A 640 24.58 5.47 23.97
CA GLN A 640 25.11 4.29 23.29
C GLN A 640 24.41 2.99 23.68
N THR A 641 23.50 3.02 24.65
CA THR A 641 22.79 1.81 25.08
C THR A 641 21.48 1.67 24.33
N LEU A 642 21.25 0.49 23.76
CA LEU A 642 19.96 0.06 23.23
C LEU A 642 19.33 -0.90 24.23
N ARG A 643 18.06 -0.72 24.57
CA ARG A 643 17.37 -1.55 25.56
C ARG A 643 15.96 -1.89 25.10
N PHE A 644 15.58 -3.17 25.19
CA PHE A 644 14.18 -3.54 25.07
C PHE A 644 13.42 -3.25 26.38
N VAL A 645 12.29 -2.56 26.26
CA VAL A 645 11.30 -2.38 27.31
C VAL A 645 10.19 -3.38 27.05
N LEU A 646 10.01 -4.31 27.99
CA LEU A 646 8.99 -5.36 27.93
C LEU A 646 7.82 -4.99 28.83
N PRO A 647 6.57 -5.29 28.44
CA PRO A 647 5.42 -5.10 29.32
C PRO A 647 5.46 -6.06 30.52
N GLU A 648 4.87 -5.64 31.62
CA GLU A 648 4.86 -6.42 32.87
C GLU A 648 4.07 -7.72 32.77
N ARG A 649 3.02 -7.74 31.92
CA ARG A 649 2.06 -8.84 31.84
C ARG A 649 1.84 -9.28 30.39
N PRO A 650 1.95 -10.58 30.08
CA PRO A 650 1.48 -11.13 28.81
C PRO A 650 -0.06 -11.13 28.76
N TRP A 651 -0.63 -11.38 27.58
CA TRP A 651 -2.08 -11.48 27.37
C TRP A 651 -2.74 -12.68 28.08
N GLY A 652 -1.94 -13.70 28.43
CA GLY A 652 -2.42 -15.00 28.89
C GLY A 652 -2.31 -16.07 27.79
N THR A 653 -2.40 -17.34 28.16
CA THR A 653 -2.13 -18.44 27.22
C THR A 653 -3.16 -18.51 26.10
N LEU A 654 -2.68 -18.46 24.86
CA LEU A 654 -3.44 -18.81 23.65
C LEU A 654 -3.03 -20.19 23.15
N ALA A 655 -3.97 -20.92 22.56
CA ALA A 655 -3.74 -22.27 22.07
C ALA A 655 -4.53 -22.56 20.79
N ALA A 656 -3.88 -23.24 19.86
CA ALA A 656 -4.50 -23.81 18.66
C ALA A 656 -3.94 -25.22 18.44
N GLY A 657 -4.81 -26.23 18.45
CA GLY A 657 -4.41 -27.64 18.42
C GLY A 657 -3.35 -27.96 19.48
N ARG A 658 -2.17 -28.45 19.04
CA ARG A 658 -1.04 -28.77 19.93
C ARG A 658 -0.11 -27.58 20.23
N TYR A 659 -0.35 -26.42 19.64
CA TYR A 659 0.52 -25.25 19.79
C TYR A 659 -0.03 -24.31 20.86
N ARG A 660 0.87 -23.73 21.66
CA ARG A 660 0.55 -22.77 22.72
C ARG A 660 1.54 -21.61 22.73
N VAL A 661 1.11 -20.44 23.18
CA VAL A 661 1.96 -19.26 23.40
C VAL A 661 1.37 -18.40 24.51
N ASP A 662 2.23 -17.71 25.26
CA ASP A 662 1.82 -16.71 26.26
C ASP A 662 2.26 -15.33 25.75
N PRO A 663 1.54 -14.75 24.78
CA PRO A 663 2.06 -13.65 24.00
C PRO A 663 2.22 -12.39 24.86
N THR A 664 3.40 -11.81 24.78
CA THR A 664 3.78 -10.51 25.27
C THR A 664 3.31 -9.47 24.23
N PRO A 665 2.55 -8.43 24.61
CA PRO A 665 2.08 -7.40 23.68
C PRO A 665 3.20 -6.85 22.78
N GLY A 666 3.00 -6.86 21.46
CA GLY A 666 3.99 -6.43 20.46
C GLY A 666 5.22 -7.33 20.29
N ALA A 667 5.31 -8.46 20.99
CA ALA A 667 6.35 -9.45 20.70
C ALA A 667 6.01 -10.25 19.43
N GLU A 668 7.02 -10.54 18.63
CA GLU A 668 6.86 -11.26 17.37
C GLU A 668 6.86 -12.76 17.56
N LEU A 669 6.25 -13.46 16.61
CA LEU A 669 6.22 -14.92 16.58
C LEU A 669 6.87 -15.43 15.31
N GLY A 670 7.66 -16.49 15.48
CA GLY A 670 8.22 -17.26 14.39
C GLY A 670 8.05 -18.75 14.69
N ALA A 671 8.06 -19.58 13.66
CA ALA A 671 7.90 -21.05 13.75
C ALA A 671 8.88 -21.82 14.67
N ILE A 672 9.69 -21.15 15.50
CA ILE A 672 10.52 -21.78 16.52
C ILE A 672 9.63 -22.15 17.70
N TYR A 673 9.75 -23.40 18.13
CA TYR A 673 9.03 -23.91 19.29
C TYR A 673 9.92 -24.82 20.10
N THR A 674 9.67 -24.84 21.40
CA THR A 674 10.28 -25.81 22.30
C THR A 674 9.36 -27.01 22.50
N ARG A 675 9.95 -28.20 22.60
CA ARG A 675 9.29 -29.40 23.10
C ARG A 675 9.91 -29.73 24.45
N LYS A 676 9.11 -29.78 25.51
CA LYS A 676 9.55 -30.39 26.78
C LYS A 676 8.90 -31.76 26.87
N ARG A 677 9.70 -32.79 27.20
CA ARG A 677 9.22 -34.17 27.33
C ARG A 677 8.06 -34.28 28.33
N SER A 678 8.06 -33.45 29.37
CA SER A 678 7.00 -33.38 30.38
C SER A 678 5.67 -32.79 29.89
N TRP A 679 5.65 -32.16 28.70
CA TRP A 679 4.44 -31.51 28.15
C TRP A 679 3.70 -32.38 27.12
N GLY A 680 4.12 -33.64 26.95
CA GLY A 680 3.56 -34.53 25.93
C GLY A 680 3.76 -33.97 24.51
N ASP A 681 2.69 -33.94 23.71
CA ASP A 681 2.71 -33.46 22.32
C ASP A 681 2.60 -31.92 22.18
N VAL A 682 2.52 -31.19 23.29
CA VAL A 682 2.38 -29.73 23.29
C VAL A 682 3.66 -29.07 22.80
N ARG A 683 3.52 -28.10 21.90
CA ARG A 683 4.60 -27.27 21.35
C ARG A 683 4.38 -25.82 21.76
N ARG A 684 5.31 -25.26 22.52
CA ARG A 684 5.25 -23.84 22.89
C ARG A 684 5.99 -23.01 21.85
N LEU A 685 5.28 -22.14 21.14
CA LEU A 685 5.90 -21.17 20.25
C LEU A 685 6.76 -20.22 21.09
N GLN A 686 7.95 -19.91 20.58
CA GLN A 686 8.87 -18.99 21.21
C GLN A 686 8.65 -17.58 20.67
N GLU A 687 8.64 -16.62 21.59
CA GLU A 687 8.53 -15.21 21.25
C GLU A 687 9.87 -14.65 20.79
N MET A 688 9.77 -13.56 20.03
CA MET A 688 10.91 -12.79 19.56
C MET A 688 10.66 -11.31 19.88
N TYR A 689 11.63 -10.66 20.48
CA TYR A 689 11.58 -9.22 20.72
C TYR A 689 12.23 -8.52 19.56
N PHE A 690 11.42 -7.81 18.77
CA PHE A 690 11.86 -7.08 17.59
C PHE A 690 11.65 -5.59 17.77
N GLY A 691 12.58 -4.79 17.28
CA GLY A 691 12.47 -3.34 17.30
C GLY A 691 13.57 -2.71 16.47
N TRP A 692 13.49 -1.38 16.30
CA TRP A 692 14.48 -0.64 15.54
C TRP A 692 14.80 0.71 16.19
N VAL A 693 15.96 1.26 15.83
CA VAL A 693 16.39 2.61 16.21
C VAL A 693 17.08 3.31 15.03
N GLU A 694 16.95 4.63 14.97
CA GLU A 694 17.70 5.48 14.04
C GLU A 694 19.06 5.88 14.65
N LEU A 695 20.09 5.81 13.82
CA LEU A 695 21.49 6.01 14.15
C LEU A 695 22.13 7.01 13.15
N PRO A 696 21.61 8.25 13.05
CA PRO A 696 22.05 9.23 12.04
C PRO A 696 23.53 9.60 12.18
N ASP A 697 24.12 9.38 13.36
CA ASP A 697 25.52 9.71 13.67
C ASP A 697 26.53 8.64 13.25
N LEU A 698 26.10 7.52 12.64
CA LEU A 698 26.97 6.40 12.30
C LEU A 698 27.23 6.30 10.79
N GLU A 699 28.52 6.30 10.46
CA GLU A 699 29.04 5.97 9.12
C GLU A 699 29.26 4.46 9.02
N GLY A 700 28.24 3.73 8.58
CA GLY A 700 28.30 2.28 8.36
C GLY A 700 27.62 1.42 9.44
N ALA A 701 27.86 0.12 9.37
CA ALA A 701 27.16 -0.85 10.21
C ALA A 701 27.64 -0.80 11.67
N PRO A 702 26.74 -0.66 12.66
CA PRO A 702 27.12 -0.58 14.07
C PRO A 702 27.69 -1.91 14.58
N LYS A 703 28.73 -1.82 15.42
CA LYS A 703 29.17 -2.94 16.25
C LYS A 703 28.39 -2.93 17.56
N LEU A 704 27.91 -4.11 17.97
CA LEU A 704 27.09 -4.27 19.17
C LEU A 704 27.81 -5.17 20.17
N ARG A 705 27.95 -4.69 21.41
CA ARG A 705 28.41 -5.48 22.55
C ARG A 705 27.25 -5.83 23.45
N THR A 706 27.10 -7.10 23.83
CA THR A 706 26.02 -7.56 24.70
C THR A 706 26.45 -8.79 25.50
N ALA A 707 25.78 -9.04 26.63
CA ALA A 707 25.91 -10.29 27.39
C ALA A 707 25.03 -11.43 26.82
N ILE A 708 24.14 -11.12 25.87
CA ILE A 708 23.28 -12.11 25.22
C ILE A 708 24.13 -13.01 24.32
N PRO A 709 24.04 -14.34 24.42
CA PRO A 709 24.78 -15.25 23.52
C PRO A 709 24.45 -14.99 22.04
N ASP A 710 25.46 -15.03 21.17
CA ASP A 710 25.33 -14.70 19.74
C ASP A 710 24.23 -15.50 18.99
N ARG A 711 23.93 -16.71 19.45
CA ARG A 711 22.88 -17.57 18.89
C ARG A 711 21.44 -17.14 19.23
N ASP A 712 21.29 -16.20 20.16
CA ASP A 712 20.01 -15.78 20.73
C ASP A 712 19.62 -14.36 20.32
N TRP A 713 20.37 -13.72 19.42
CA TRP A 713 20.01 -12.45 18.82
C TRP A 713 20.49 -12.33 17.36
N ALA A 714 19.93 -11.38 16.63
CA ALA A 714 20.36 -10.99 15.28
C ALA A 714 20.07 -9.51 15.05
N SER A 715 20.79 -8.89 14.11
CA SER A 715 20.58 -7.50 13.72
C SER A 715 20.65 -7.33 12.21
N VAL A 716 19.97 -6.31 11.71
CA VAL A 716 19.96 -5.90 10.31
C VAL A 716 20.13 -4.38 10.27
N TYR A 717 21.13 -3.86 9.56
CA TYR A 717 21.36 -2.42 9.47
C TYR A 717 21.09 -1.94 8.04
N VAL A 718 20.23 -0.93 7.89
CA VAL A 718 19.91 -0.27 6.61
C VAL A 718 20.71 1.03 6.51
N PRO A 719 21.81 1.08 5.73
CA PRO A 719 22.66 2.27 5.64
C PRO A 719 21.91 3.49 5.09
N ALA A 720 21.13 3.30 4.02
CA ALA A 720 20.38 4.38 3.37
C ALA A 720 19.37 5.10 4.29
N ARG A 721 18.99 4.47 5.42
CA ARG A 721 18.07 5.03 6.42
C ARG A 721 18.72 5.26 7.77
N HIS A 722 20.01 4.95 7.90
CA HIS A 722 20.71 4.89 9.18
C HIS A 722 19.91 4.13 10.26
N ARG A 723 19.26 3.01 9.89
CA ARG A 723 18.32 2.31 10.78
C ARG A 723 18.83 0.93 11.15
N LEU A 724 18.93 0.66 12.44
CA LEU A 724 19.30 -0.64 12.98
C LEU A 724 18.05 -1.37 13.47
N TYR A 725 17.82 -2.55 12.93
CA TYR A 725 16.84 -3.53 13.40
C TYR A 725 17.52 -4.55 14.30
N LEU A 726 16.84 -4.91 15.38
CA LEU A 726 17.35 -5.84 16.38
C LEU A 726 16.28 -6.87 16.72
N LEU A 727 16.69 -8.12 16.79
CA LEU A 727 15.84 -9.26 17.10
C LEU A 727 16.48 -10.08 18.22
N VAL A 728 15.72 -10.39 19.27
CA VAL A 728 16.19 -11.19 20.41
C VAL A 728 15.22 -12.34 20.68
N HIS A 729 15.77 -13.55 20.84
CA HIS A 729 15.02 -14.75 21.17
C HIS A 729 14.59 -14.76 22.64
N ASN A 730 13.38 -15.26 22.95
CA ASN A 730 12.85 -15.23 24.31
C ASN A 730 13.72 -15.93 25.37
N ASP A 731 14.41 -17.02 25.02
CA ASP A 731 15.34 -17.72 25.94
C ASP A 731 16.35 -16.75 26.59
N ALA A 732 16.87 -15.77 25.83
CA ALA A 732 17.80 -14.77 26.36
C ALA A 732 17.13 -13.77 27.30
N ALA A 733 15.87 -13.42 27.04
CA ALA A 733 15.12 -12.51 27.90
C ALA A 733 14.77 -13.13 29.23
N GLU A 734 14.38 -14.41 29.24
CA GLU A 734 14.12 -15.14 30.49
C GLU A 734 15.38 -15.20 31.37
N ALA A 735 16.55 -15.39 30.76
CA ALA A 735 17.83 -15.42 31.48
C ALA A 735 18.26 -14.05 32.04
N LEU A 736 17.94 -12.95 31.37
CA LEU A 736 18.46 -11.60 31.66
C LEU A 736 17.42 -10.60 32.18
N ARG A 737 16.22 -11.07 32.55
CA ARG A 737 15.13 -10.22 33.09
C ARG A 737 15.56 -9.20 34.17
N PRO A 738 16.46 -9.51 35.13
CA PRO A 738 16.88 -8.55 36.15
C PRO A 738 17.74 -7.39 35.60
N GLU A 739 18.58 -7.68 34.61
CA GLU A 739 19.58 -6.74 34.06
C GLU A 739 19.05 -5.97 32.84
N GLY A 740 18.01 -6.52 32.21
CA GLY A 740 17.39 -5.99 31.00
C GLY A 740 18.12 -6.43 29.72
N LEU A 741 17.36 -6.59 28.64
CA LEU A 741 17.87 -6.89 27.32
C LEU A 741 18.58 -5.67 26.73
N SER A 742 19.90 -5.58 26.94
CA SER A 742 20.69 -4.39 26.60
C SER A 742 21.84 -4.69 25.65
N PHE A 743 22.12 -3.72 24.78
CA PHE A 743 23.23 -3.72 23.81
C PHE A 743 23.96 -2.39 23.91
N MET A 744 25.27 -2.41 23.75
CA MET A 744 26.10 -1.22 23.70
C MET A 744 26.62 -1.02 22.28
N LEU A 745 26.37 0.16 21.72
CA LEU A 745 26.92 0.61 20.45
C LEU A 745 28.41 0.92 20.65
N GLU A 746 29.26 0.20 19.94
CA GLU A 746 30.67 0.54 19.78
C GLU A 746 30.78 1.47 18.56
N ARG A 747 31.35 2.66 18.77
CA ARG A 747 31.59 3.63 17.70
C ARG A 747 32.74 3.20 16.80
#